data_AF-A0A7Y3I0M2-F1
#
_entry.id   AF-A0A7Y3I0M2-F1
#
_cell.length_a   1.000
_cell.length_b   1.000
_cell.length_c   1.000
_cell.angle_alpha   90.00
_cell.angle_beta   90.00
_cell.angle_gamma   90.00
#
_symmetry.space_group_name_H-M   'P 1'
#
loop_
_entity.id
_entity.type
_entity.pdbx_description
1 polymer ?
#
loop_
_entity_poly.entity_id
_entity_poly.type
_entity_poly.pdbx_seq_one_letter_code
_entity_poly.pdbx_strand_id
1 'polypeptide(L)'
;ARPPAPARPPGRSNPRPHPPPAVLTEFDRYVLATLVAGGGWNKRSRARLVALAAAHRVTAAGLVKVMSGLSAYARAGGPRLGVEEITQGATRLPVPPSVDEGEPAASKALVDRLAVELADDSIVNTIRLSLFFGLVTILLGVVLVRTLFPSQPEAAPVETPPAIVETPTQPPPPLPETTPTPTRVARFAPFPSFLGNALPRVATEAADACPGVPAELDLIVRKLSLDGDPSEAVYRQWTAAVETAAAGWVLADQSTRRAIDRAVRSVLHEVVDAPSAGDRLLDELTPPRDRLLEPVDVWKGAWRAGMLGSISADASLPAAIVERARHQLATILAAGGGGEPTDRTAAADEWLRIMLPWLVDTLEIDPDTYDYWEMWLAAQRELGGTRRHQAALLDAVDALLASSSDLSRPGPAVNAVGRLIGHLDFTTSVTVRDGVRALFDRAERIGDEDLWVFTSLLAASGEVGWFSESLVLPEQAGPRFRNRIRDRILDRWPEAAEAASGSEGERRGIAVDAATARRWASLHGQVDTTTLGRDDESLMIRLLVEAKLNQVAALMTQRRVDEANAELDEVEDLLAGGVRGDAAAAPRSARSAPGADGEWAASYTEARRNPAEKTKWLSILRRRGGGDLGPVDAELFVREVYRGSPQEVRDLARTIVADQFAHGRTVAMEMLDQFPSSPRNEAISVTLQRYTGTVLPLAASEAWRAQTRLALTEHALGLLQVAVPVVDVAAGELRSVYGERAEILSNAPVPAMALRTPQEAIVHLADAWRDRVQLVIARRPTPTDLPGLDRRRLTRGRLATDPLQRAVADLLSVLDCLAYVTVAEQPGRREEALAVLAESARRRRMATHVIAQAIAAERAMGRLWLLRLTLDDGSGAS
;
A
#
# COMPACT_ATOMS: atom_id res chain seq x y z
N ALA A 1 -75.26 9.15 33.87
CA ALA A 1 -75.89 9.50 32.59
C ALA A 1 -74.83 9.97 31.58
N ARG A 2 -74.44 9.07 30.67
CA ARG A 2 -74.12 9.26 29.23
C ARG A 2 -73.28 8.04 28.77
N PRO A 3 -73.71 7.31 27.73
CA PRO A 3 -72.96 6.18 27.20
C PRO A 3 -71.75 6.65 26.36
N PRO A 4 -70.70 5.83 26.22
CA PRO A 4 -69.56 6.16 25.36
C PRO A 4 -69.95 6.13 23.88
N ALA A 5 -69.34 7.05 23.12
CA ALA A 5 -69.60 7.32 21.71
C ALA A 5 -69.17 6.17 20.77
N PRO A 6 -69.82 6.00 19.61
CA PRO A 6 -69.55 4.91 18.67
C PRO A 6 -68.21 5.10 17.93
N ALA A 7 -67.50 3.98 17.73
CA ALA A 7 -66.25 3.90 17.00
C ALA A 7 -66.43 4.28 15.51
N ARG A 8 -65.52 5.12 15.01
CA ARG A 8 -65.40 5.46 13.58
C ARG A 8 -64.91 4.25 12.78
N PRO A 9 -65.40 4.03 11.54
CA PRO A 9 -64.90 2.97 10.68
C PRO A 9 -63.47 3.28 10.19
N PRO A 10 -62.62 2.26 9.99
CA PRO A 10 -61.27 2.46 9.47
C PRO A 10 -61.32 2.97 8.02
N GLY A 11 -60.64 4.09 7.79
CA GLY A 11 -60.49 4.67 6.46
C GLY A 11 -59.75 3.72 5.52
N ARG A 12 -60.35 3.46 4.37
CA ARG A 12 -59.69 2.83 3.22
C ARG A 12 -58.52 3.72 2.77
N SER A 13 -57.30 3.33 3.11
CA SER A 13 -56.10 3.83 2.45
C SER A 13 -56.02 3.19 1.06
N ASN A 14 -56.31 3.94 0.01
CA ASN A 14 -55.91 3.55 -1.34
C ASN A 14 -54.38 3.36 -1.35
N PRO A 15 -53.84 2.22 -1.81
CA PRO A 15 -52.41 2.09 -2.00
C PRO A 15 -51.97 3.11 -3.05
N ARG A 16 -51.09 4.02 -2.65
CA ARG A 16 -50.38 4.87 -3.62
C ARG A 16 -49.53 3.94 -4.48
N PRO A 17 -49.51 4.11 -5.81
CA PRO A 17 -48.60 3.37 -6.66
C PRO A 17 -47.17 3.63 -6.18
N HIS A 18 -46.44 2.57 -5.82
CA HIS A 18 -45.01 2.66 -5.53
C HIS A 18 -44.30 3.12 -6.81
N PRO A 19 -43.46 4.17 -6.77
CA PRO A 19 -42.60 4.47 -7.91
C PRO A 19 -41.65 3.28 -8.13
N PRO A 20 -41.32 2.95 -9.39
CA PRO A 20 -40.36 1.89 -9.69
C PRO A 20 -39.01 2.16 -9.00
N PRO A 21 -38.20 1.13 -8.70
CA PRO A 21 -36.87 1.33 -8.13
C PRO A 21 -36.08 2.25 -9.05
N ALA A 22 -35.70 3.41 -8.54
CA ALA A 22 -34.96 4.40 -9.31
C ALA A 22 -33.59 3.82 -9.66
N VAL A 23 -33.41 3.41 -10.91
CA VAL A 23 -32.11 3.05 -11.48
C VAL A 23 -31.25 4.31 -11.42
N LEU A 24 -30.27 4.34 -10.52
CA LEU A 24 -29.32 5.45 -10.40
C LEU A 24 -28.55 5.57 -11.72
N THR A 25 -28.68 6.72 -12.38
CA THR A 25 -27.97 6.99 -13.62
C THR A 25 -26.47 7.11 -13.34
N GLU A 26 -25.65 6.95 -14.37
CA GLU A 26 -24.19 7.10 -14.27
C GLU A 26 -23.80 8.47 -13.70
N PHE A 27 -24.51 9.52 -14.09
CA PHE A 27 -24.33 10.87 -13.55
C PHE A 27 -24.66 10.95 -12.04
N ASP A 28 -25.73 10.30 -11.59
CA ASP A 28 -26.10 10.26 -10.16
C ASP A 28 -25.00 9.59 -9.32
N ARG A 29 -24.36 8.55 -9.86
CA ARG A 29 -23.24 7.86 -9.22
C ARG A 29 -22.00 8.76 -9.12
N TYR A 30 -21.68 9.52 -10.17
CA TYR A 30 -20.58 10.49 -10.12
C TYR A 30 -20.84 11.64 -9.15
N VAL A 31 -22.09 12.10 -9.06
CA VAL A 31 -22.48 13.13 -8.07
C VAL A 31 -22.29 12.60 -6.65
N LEU A 32 -22.74 11.37 -6.36
CA LEU A 32 -22.54 10.71 -5.06
C LEU A 32 -21.07 10.48 -4.74
N ALA A 33 -20.29 9.94 -5.68
CA ALA A 33 -18.85 9.72 -5.50
C ALA A 33 -18.11 11.03 -5.21
N THR A 34 -18.46 12.12 -5.90
CA THR A 34 -17.86 13.44 -5.68
C THR A 34 -18.20 14.01 -4.29
N LEU A 35 -19.42 13.77 -3.80
CA LEU A 35 -19.84 14.19 -2.47
C LEU A 35 -19.16 13.36 -1.38
N VAL A 36 -19.06 12.03 -1.54
CA VAL A 36 -18.41 11.17 -0.55
C VAL A 36 -16.91 11.42 -0.51
N ALA A 37 -16.23 11.48 -1.66
CA ALA A 37 -14.81 11.82 -1.75
C ALA A 37 -14.50 13.23 -1.24
N GLY A 38 -15.47 14.14 -1.32
CA GLY A 38 -15.37 15.50 -0.80
C GLY A 38 -15.65 15.64 0.69
N GLY A 39 -16.09 14.58 1.38
CA GLY A 39 -16.52 14.67 2.79
C GLY A 39 -17.86 15.40 2.98
N GLY A 40 -18.75 15.35 1.98
CA GLY A 40 -20.05 16.00 1.97
C GLY A 40 -20.12 17.25 1.09
N TRP A 41 -21.18 18.04 1.28
CA TRP A 41 -21.42 19.29 0.54
C TRP A 41 -20.57 20.44 1.08
N ASN A 42 -19.53 20.85 0.35
CA ASN A 42 -18.65 21.96 0.70
C ASN A 42 -18.18 22.72 -0.56
N LYS A 43 -17.41 23.80 -0.37
CA LYS A 43 -16.95 24.67 -1.49
C LYS A 43 -16.17 23.88 -2.55
N ARG A 44 -15.43 22.84 -2.16
CA ARG A 44 -14.61 22.00 -3.04
C ARG A 44 -15.45 20.97 -3.80
N SER A 45 -16.39 20.28 -3.15
CA SER A 45 -17.31 19.36 -3.85
C SER A 45 -18.28 20.13 -4.76
N ARG A 46 -18.69 21.35 -4.39
CA ARG A 46 -19.51 22.22 -5.24
C ARG A 46 -18.79 22.60 -6.54
N ALA A 47 -17.52 23.02 -6.47
CA ALA A 47 -16.75 23.36 -7.67
C ALA A 47 -16.58 22.16 -8.62
N ARG A 48 -16.35 20.96 -8.05
CA ARG A 48 -16.23 19.71 -8.82
C ARG A 48 -17.55 19.28 -9.44
N LEU A 49 -18.67 19.42 -8.73
CA LEU A 49 -20.00 19.09 -9.26
C LEU A 49 -20.45 20.05 -10.37
N VAL A 50 -20.04 21.31 -10.32
CA VAL A 50 -20.27 22.28 -11.41
C VAL A 50 -19.45 21.91 -12.64
N ALA A 51 -18.18 21.54 -12.48
CA ALA A 51 -17.35 21.05 -13.58
C ALA A 51 -17.90 19.74 -14.19
N LEU A 52 -18.36 18.82 -13.35
CA LEU A 52 -18.99 17.57 -13.76
C LEU A 52 -20.32 17.80 -14.49
N ALA A 53 -21.15 18.72 -13.98
CA ALA A 53 -22.40 19.10 -14.65
C ALA A 53 -22.14 19.73 -16.02
N ALA A 54 -21.11 20.57 -16.16
CA ALA A 54 -20.69 21.13 -17.44
C ALA A 54 -20.22 20.04 -18.43
N ALA A 55 -19.46 19.04 -17.97
CA ALA A 55 -19.00 17.92 -18.78
C ALA A 55 -20.15 17.04 -19.30
N HIS A 56 -21.19 16.84 -18.48
CA HIS A 56 -22.39 16.07 -18.86
C HIS A 56 -23.54 16.93 -19.43
N ARG A 57 -23.28 18.21 -19.75
CA ARG A 57 -24.27 19.18 -20.28
C ARG A 57 -25.53 19.33 -19.41
N VAL A 58 -25.41 19.12 -18.10
CA VAL A 58 -26.49 19.29 -17.13
C VAL A 58 -26.53 20.74 -16.65
N THR A 59 -27.69 21.38 -16.74
CA THR A 59 -27.86 22.76 -16.26
C THR A 59 -27.78 22.84 -14.73
N ALA A 60 -27.45 24.00 -14.18
CA ALA A 60 -27.41 24.20 -12.73
C ALA A 60 -28.76 23.83 -12.04
N ALA A 61 -29.90 24.12 -12.69
CA ALA A 61 -31.22 23.71 -12.23
C ALA A 61 -31.42 22.18 -12.28
N GLY A 62 -30.87 21.51 -13.30
CA GLY A 62 -30.86 20.05 -13.43
C GLY A 62 -30.06 19.37 -12.32
N LEU A 63 -28.88 19.90 -11.98
CA LEU A 63 -28.03 19.39 -10.89
C LEU A 63 -28.75 19.47 -9.53
N VAL A 64 -29.44 20.59 -9.26
CA VAL A 64 -30.23 20.76 -8.02
C VAL A 64 -31.40 19.76 -7.97
N LYS A 65 -32.05 19.49 -9.10
CA LYS A 65 -33.12 18.49 -9.21
C LYS A 65 -32.61 17.07 -8.94
N VAL A 66 -31.47 16.70 -9.52
CA VAL A 66 -30.77 15.42 -9.28
C VAL A 66 -30.42 15.25 -7.80
N MET A 67 -29.83 16.27 -7.18
CA MET A 67 -29.50 16.24 -5.75
C MET A 67 -30.75 16.13 -4.86
N SER A 68 -31.83 16.81 -5.21
CA SER A 68 -33.09 16.70 -4.47
C SER A 68 -33.68 15.28 -4.55
N GLY A 69 -33.62 14.66 -5.73
CA GLY A 69 -34.05 13.27 -5.94
C GLY A 69 -33.19 12.26 -5.15
N LEU A 70 -31.87 12.41 -5.18
CA LEU A 70 -30.93 11.59 -4.41
C LEU A 70 -31.14 11.70 -2.90
N SER A 71 -31.41 12.92 -2.39
CA SER A 71 -31.69 13.15 -0.97
C SER A 71 -33.04 12.59 -0.51
N ALA A 72 -34.03 12.51 -1.42
CA ALA A 72 -35.32 11.87 -1.16
C ALA A 72 -35.19 10.34 -1.20
N TYR A 73 -34.40 9.81 -2.14
CA TYR A 73 -34.06 8.39 -2.28
C TYR A 73 -33.29 7.85 -1.06
N ALA A 74 -32.31 8.60 -0.54
CA ALA A 74 -31.58 8.24 0.68
C ALA A 74 -32.47 8.22 1.93
N ARG A 75 -33.49 9.10 2.01
CA ARG A 75 -34.46 9.13 3.12
C ARG A 75 -35.50 8.00 3.06
N ALA A 76 -35.70 7.40 1.89
CA ALA A 76 -36.64 6.28 1.68
C ALA A 76 -36.03 4.89 1.95
N GLY A 77 -34.80 4.82 2.48
CA GLY A 77 -34.14 3.55 2.83
C GLY A 77 -33.40 2.88 1.66
N GLY A 78 -32.91 3.65 0.69
CA GLY A 78 -32.09 3.13 -0.41
C GLY A 78 -30.83 2.34 0.04
N PRO A 79 -30.21 1.56 -0.86
CA PRO A 79 -29.17 0.60 -0.50
C PRO A 79 -27.98 1.27 0.21
N ARG A 80 -27.43 0.61 1.22
CA ARG A 80 -26.13 0.95 1.79
C ARG A 80 -25.06 0.55 0.78
N LEU A 81 -24.72 1.48 -0.13
CA LEU A 81 -23.59 1.32 -1.05
C LEU A 81 -22.34 0.95 -0.23
N GLY A 82 -21.69 -0.15 -0.60
CA GLY A 82 -20.47 -0.60 0.07
C GLY A 82 -19.37 0.44 -0.10
N VAL A 83 -18.53 0.62 0.93
CA VAL A 83 -17.38 1.54 0.88
C VAL A 83 -16.46 1.25 -0.32
N GLU A 84 -16.44 0.00 -0.79
CA GLU A 84 -15.72 -0.48 -1.98
C GLU A 84 -16.32 -0.03 -3.32
N GLU A 85 -17.64 0.06 -3.45
CA GLU A 85 -18.29 0.54 -4.68
C GLU A 85 -18.09 2.06 -4.85
N ILE A 86 -18.02 2.78 -3.73
CA ILE A 86 -17.77 4.23 -3.70
C ILE A 86 -16.30 4.52 -4.08
N THR A 87 -15.35 3.70 -3.64
CA THR A 87 -13.94 3.84 -4.03
C THR A 87 -13.71 3.46 -5.49
N GLN A 88 -14.41 2.45 -6.03
CA GLN A 88 -14.34 2.09 -7.46
C GLN A 88 -14.94 3.17 -8.38
N GLY A 89 -15.99 3.87 -7.96
CA GLY A 89 -16.52 5.02 -8.70
C GLY A 89 -15.58 6.23 -8.68
N ALA A 90 -14.84 6.43 -7.58
CA ALA A 90 -13.89 7.52 -7.42
C ALA A 90 -12.58 7.32 -8.21
N THR A 91 -12.16 6.09 -8.48
CA THR A 91 -11.00 5.77 -9.33
C THR A 91 -11.27 5.92 -10.82
N ARG A 92 -12.54 6.00 -11.25
CA ARG A 92 -12.94 6.15 -12.66
C ARG A 92 -13.10 7.59 -13.13
N LEU A 93 -12.83 8.58 -12.28
CA LEU A 93 -12.85 9.99 -12.70
C LEU A 93 -11.56 10.30 -13.50
N PRO A 94 -11.66 10.88 -14.72
CA PRO A 94 -10.51 11.41 -15.41
C PRO A 94 -9.87 12.48 -14.53
N VAL A 95 -8.60 12.26 -14.16
CA VAL A 95 -7.76 13.33 -13.60
C VAL A 95 -7.52 14.29 -14.76
N PRO A 96 -7.98 15.55 -14.72
CA PRO A 96 -7.53 16.51 -15.72
C PRO A 96 -6.00 16.58 -15.65
N PRO A 97 -5.31 16.72 -16.80
CA PRO A 97 -3.85 16.76 -16.80
C PRO A 97 -3.38 17.72 -15.72
N SER A 98 -2.53 17.20 -14.83
CA SER A 98 -1.78 18.04 -13.90
C SER A 98 -1.09 19.09 -14.75
N VAL A 99 -1.49 20.36 -14.57
CA VAL A 99 -0.66 21.48 -14.98
C VAL A 99 0.65 21.27 -14.23
N ASP A 100 1.70 20.93 -14.97
CA ASP A 100 3.05 20.78 -14.45
C ASP A 100 3.38 21.96 -13.55
N GLU A 101 3.97 21.66 -12.40
CA GLU A 101 4.54 22.66 -11.49
C GLU A 101 5.75 23.31 -12.17
N GLY A 102 5.45 24.25 -13.04
CA GLY A 102 6.39 25.05 -13.82
C GLY A 102 5.74 26.34 -14.31
N GLU A 103 4.80 26.91 -13.55
CA GLU A 103 4.31 28.26 -13.84
C GLU A 103 5.22 29.31 -13.18
N PRO A 104 5.83 30.25 -13.94
CA PRO A 104 6.61 31.33 -13.37
C PRO A 104 5.72 32.21 -12.50
N ALA A 105 6.20 32.62 -11.31
CA ALA A 105 5.46 33.42 -10.32
C ALA A 105 4.74 34.67 -10.88
N ALA A 106 5.12 35.14 -12.08
CA ALA A 106 4.44 36.18 -12.82
C ALA A 106 3.01 35.82 -13.27
N SER A 107 2.71 34.57 -13.63
CA SER A 107 1.35 34.15 -14.07
C SER A 107 0.37 34.19 -12.91
N LYS A 108 0.80 33.66 -11.75
CA LYS A 108 0.00 33.66 -10.52
C LYS A 108 -0.25 35.08 -10.00
N ALA A 109 0.77 35.94 -10.06
CA ALA A 109 0.63 37.35 -9.72
C ALA A 109 -0.29 38.13 -10.70
N LEU A 110 -0.32 37.74 -11.98
CA LEU A 110 -1.20 38.32 -12.99
C LEU A 110 -2.66 37.89 -12.77
N VAL A 111 -2.88 36.61 -12.46
CA VAL A 111 -4.21 36.05 -12.18
C VAL A 111 -4.79 36.61 -10.88
N ASP A 112 -3.98 36.73 -9.83
CA ASP A 112 -4.40 37.34 -8.57
C ASP A 112 -4.66 38.85 -8.71
N ARG A 113 -3.88 39.57 -9.52
CA ARG A 113 -4.16 40.99 -9.85
C ARG A 113 -5.44 41.15 -10.66
N LEU A 114 -5.68 40.31 -11.65
CA LEU A 114 -6.90 40.33 -12.46
C LEU A 114 -8.14 40.00 -11.62
N ALA A 115 -8.03 39.06 -10.68
CA ALA A 115 -9.13 38.70 -9.77
C ALA A 115 -9.50 39.85 -8.82
N VAL A 116 -8.51 40.66 -8.40
CA VAL A 116 -8.74 41.86 -7.58
C VAL A 116 -9.29 43.01 -8.43
N GLU A 117 -8.83 43.20 -9.67
CA GLU A 117 -9.35 44.24 -10.58
C GLU A 117 -10.76 43.95 -11.12
N LEU A 118 -11.16 42.68 -11.22
CA LEU A 118 -12.52 42.26 -11.61
C LEU A 118 -13.55 42.41 -10.48
N ALA A 119 -13.11 42.61 -9.24
CA ALA A 119 -14.00 42.82 -8.09
C ALA A 119 -14.38 44.29 -7.87
N ASP A 120 -13.76 45.23 -8.61
CA ASP A 120 -13.92 46.66 -8.41
C ASP A 120 -14.67 47.31 -9.60
N ASP A 121 -15.91 47.76 -9.35
CA ASP A 121 -16.92 48.19 -10.33
C ASP A 121 -16.69 49.63 -10.87
N SER A 122 -15.43 49.99 -11.16
CA SER A 122 -15.10 51.33 -11.67
C SER A 122 -15.14 51.39 -13.20
N ILE A 123 -15.78 52.44 -13.75
CA ILE A 123 -15.92 52.69 -15.20
C ILE A 123 -14.55 52.76 -15.91
N VAL A 124 -13.50 53.17 -15.19
CA VAL A 124 -12.12 53.22 -15.70
C VAL A 124 -11.55 51.81 -15.89
N ASN A 125 -11.92 50.85 -15.03
CA ASN A 125 -11.52 49.44 -15.19
C ASN A 125 -12.22 48.77 -16.36
N THR A 126 -13.48 49.09 -16.65
CA THR A 126 -14.21 48.53 -17.81
C THR A 126 -13.53 48.91 -19.13
N ILE A 127 -13.02 50.14 -19.23
CA ILE A 127 -12.29 50.61 -20.44
C ILE A 127 -10.94 49.89 -20.57
N ARG A 128 -10.19 49.73 -19.47
CA ARG A 128 -8.91 48.99 -19.48
C ARG A 128 -9.09 47.51 -19.82
N LEU A 129 -10.12 46.87 -19.27
CA LEU A 129 -10.43 45.47 -19.52
C LEU A 129 -10.85 45.25 -20.99
N SER A 130 -11.62 46.19 -21.55
CA SER A 130 -12.03 46.15 -22.96
C SER A 130 -10.84 46.30 -23.92
N LEU A 131 -9.88 47.17 -23.59
CA LEU A 131 -8.62 47.30 -24.33
C LEU A 131 -7.75 46.04 -24.26
N PHE A 132 -7.67 45.42 -23.08
CA PHE A 132 -6.92 44.19 -22.88
C PHE A 132 -7.50 43.01 -23.69
N PHE A 133 -8.82 42.79 -23.61
CA PHE A 133 -9.49 41.75 -24.38
C PHE A 133 -9.46 42.04 -25.88
N GLY A 134 -9.53 43.31 -26.30
CA GLY A 134 -9.32 43.71 -27.68
C GLY A 134 -7.94 43.31 -28.20
N LEU A 135 -6.88 43.55 -27.41
CA LEU A 135 -5.50 43.20 -27.77
C LEU A 135 -5.31 41.69 -27.88
N VAL A 136 -5.86 40.91 -26.94
CA VAL A 136 -5.80 39.44 -26.95
C VAL A 136 -6.53 38.86 -28.17
N THR A 137 -7.67 39.45 -28.54
CA THR A 137 -8.44 39.00 -29.72
C THR A 137 -7.68 39.27 -31.01
N ILE A 138 -6.98 40.42 -31.12
CA ILE A 138 -6.12 40.74 -32.27
C ILE A 138 -4.94 39.76 -32.34
N LEU A 139 -4.31 39.46 -31.19
CA LEU A 139 -3.19 38.52 -31.12
C LEU A 139 -3.61 37.12 -31.56
N LEU A 140 -4.78 36.66 -31.13
CA LEU A 140 -5.35 35.38 -31.51
C LEU A 140 -5.67 35.33 -33.02
N GLY A 141 -6.16 36.44 -33.57
CA GLY A 141 -6.35 36.61 -35.02
C GLY A 141 -5.05 36.50 -35.82
N VAL A 142 -3.95 37.10 -35.35
CA VAL A 142 -2.63 37.00 -36.00
C VAL A 142 -2.10 35.57 -35.98
N VAL A 143 -2.28 34.86 -34.86
CA VAL A 143 -1.90 33.44 -34.76
C VAL A 143 -2.72 32.59 -35.73
N LEU A 144 -4.03 32.82 -35.82
CA LEU A 144 -4.93 32.11 -36.73
C LEU A 144 -4.56 32.34 -38.21
N VAL A 145 -4.17 33.56 -38.57
CA VAL A 145 -3.69 33.87 -39.93
C VAL A 145 -2.36 33.16 -40.20
N ARG A 146 -1.46 33.11 -39.23
CA ARG A 146 -0.14 32.46 -39.40
C ARG A 146 -0.24 30.94 -39.52
N THR A 147 -1.23 30.31 -38.88
CA THR A 147 -1.47 28.87 -39.00
C THR A 147 -2.19 28.47 -40.29
N LEU A 148 -2.98 29.38 -40.86
CA LEU A 148 -3.69 29.15 -42.13
C LEU A 148 -2.83 29.38 -43.38
N PHE A 149 -1.67 30.06 -43.26
CA PHE A 149 -0.75 30.31 -44.38
C PHE A 149 0.69 29.84 -44.06
N PRO A 150 0.97 28.52 -44.09
CA PRO A 150 2.34 28.02 -43.95
C PRO A 150 3.19 28.34 -45.20
N SER A 151 4.34 28.98 -45.00
CA SER A 151 5.36 29.21 -46.03
C SER A 151 5.91 27.88 -46.56
N GLN A 152 6.06 27.77 -47.89
CA GLN A 152 6.56 26.57 -48.56
C GLN A 152 7.98 26.17 -48.12
N PRO A 153 8.29 24.87 -48.02
CA PRO A 153 9.63 24.39 -47.71
C PRO A 153 10.55 24.48 -48.93
N GLU A 154 11.74 25.03 -48.70
CA GLU A 154 12.87 25.10 -49.61
C GLU A 154 13.41 23.70 -49.91
N ALA A 155 13.56 23.36 -51.19
CA ALA A 155 13.98 22.04 -51.65
C ALA A 155 15.47 21.78 -51.35
N ALA A 156 15.77 20.65 -50.71
CA ALA A 156 17.14 20.14 -50.57
C ALA A 156 17.64 19.54 -51.90
N PRO A 157 18.97 19.55 -52.17
CA PRO A 157 19.50 19.19 -53.48
C PRO A 157 19.55 17.67 -53.70
N VAL A 158 19.28 17.27 -54.94
CA VAL A 158 19.41 15.92 -55.48
C VAL A 158 20.88 15.60 -55.71
N GLU A 159 21.43 14.60 -55.01
CA GLU A 159 22.70 13.98 -55.37
C GLU A 159 22.46 12.78 -56.30
N THR A 160 23.02 12.86 -57.50
CA THR A 160 23.12 11.83 -58.53
C THR A 160 23.98 10.64 -58.09
N PRO A 161 23.61 9.38 -58.42
CA PRO A 161 24.43 8.21 -58.10
C PRO A 161 25.60 8.03 -59.10
N PRO A 162 26.79 7.59 -58.65
CA PRO A 162 27.83 7.12 -59.56
C PRO A 162 27.67 5.63 -59.90
N ALA A 163 28.31 5.29 -61.02
CA ALA A 163 28.16 4.11 -61.84
C ALA A 163 28.56 2.77 -61.20
N ILE A 164 27.98 1.73 -61.79
CA ILE A 164 28.22 0.30 -61.63
C ILE A 164 29.71 -0.04 -61.82
N VAL A 165 30.29 -0.73 -60.83
CA VAL A 165 31.51 -1.52 -60.97
C VAL A 165 31.18 -2.94 -60.55
N GLU A 166 31.22 -3.86 -61.52
CA GLU A 166 31.11 -5.30 -61.29
C GLU A 166 32.43 -5.85 -60.72
N THR A 167 32.37 -6.59 -59.61
CA THR A 167 33.46 -7.45 -59.11
C THR A 167 32.84 -8.59 -58.29
N PRO A 168 33.37 -9.83 -58.34
CA PRO A 168 32.56 -11.06 -58.32
C PRO A 168 32.23 -11.67 -56.94
N THR A 169 31.04 -12.27 -56.91
CA THR A 169 30.55 -13.44 -56.17
C THR A 169 31.36 -13.90 -54.94
N GLN A 170 30.91 -13.45 -53.77
CA GLN A 170 31.16 -14.11 -52.49
C GLN A 170 29.90 -14.91 -52.08
N PRO A 171 29.99 -16.10 -51.47
CA PRO A 171 28.81 -16.88 -51.08
C PRO A 171 27.99 -16.12 -50.04
N PRO A 172 26.64 -16.20 -50.05
CA PRO A 172 25.82 -15.44 -49.12
C PRO A 172 26.10 -15.89 -47.67
N PRO A 173 26.23 -14.94 -46.73
CA PRO A 173 26.13 -15.28 -45.31
C PRO A 173 24.73 -15.86 -45.02
N PRO A 174 24.56 -16.70 -43.99
CA PRO A 174 23.25 -17.21 -43.63
C PRO A 174 22.30 -16.02 -43.42
N LEU A 175 21.12 -16.11 -44.04
CA LEU A 175 20.05 -15.12 -43.91
C LEU A 175 19.92 -14.72 -42.44
N PRO A 176 20.02 -13.43 -42.07
CA PRO A 176 19.57 -13.02 -40.76
C PRO A 176 18.11 -13.46 -40.65
N GLU A 177 17.81 -14.22 -39.59
CA GLU A 177 16.44 -14.54 -39.21
C GLU A 177 15.64 -13.24 -39.31
N THR A 178 14.64 -13.23 -40.19
CA THR A 178 13.67 -12.15 -40.32
C THR A 178 13.23 -11.79 -38.92
N THR A 179 13.67 -10.62 -38.46
CA THR A 179 13.26 -10.06 -37.18
C THR A 179 11.73 -10.02 -37.24
N PRO A 180 11.00 -10.70 -36.34
CA PRO A 180 9.55 -10.58 -36.35
C PRO A 180 9.21 -9.10 -36.20
N THR A 181 8.40 -8.62 -37.12
CA THR A 181 7.70 -7.34 -37.08
C THR A 181 7.20 -7.08 -35.66
N PRO A 182 7.23 -5.84 -35.13
CA PRO A 182 6.83 -5.54 -33.74
C PRO A 182 5.52 -6.25 -33.40
N THR A 183 5.65 -7.27 -32.56
CA THR A 183 4.56 -8.16 -32.18
C THR A 183 3.48 -7.33 -31.51
N ARG A 184 2.26 -7.44 -32.04
CA ARG A 184 1.07 -6.76 -31.55
C ARG A 184 0.98 -6.93 -30.02
N VAL A 185 1.11 -5.81 -29.30
CA VAL A 185 0.96 -5.68 -27.85
C VAL A 185 -0.39 -6.29 -27.43
N ALA A 186 -0.46 -6.90 -26.24
CA ALA A 186 -1.61 -7.62 -25.71
C ALA A 186 -2.97 -7.02 -26.18
N ARG A 187 -3.83 -7.87 -26.77
CA ARG A 187 -4.98 -7.42 -27.58
C ARG A 187 -5.99 -6.54 -26.84
N PHE A 188 -6.12 -6.71 -25.53
CA PHE A 188 -7.17 -6.08 -24.72
C PHE A 188 -6.55 -5.09 -23.72
N ALA A 189 -6.72 -3.78 -23.97
CA ALA A 189 -6.22 -2.70 -23.10
C ALA A 189 -7.01 -2.54 -21.79
N PRO A 190 -8.33 -2.84 -21.73
CA PRO A 190 -8.96 -3.27 -20.49
C PRO A 190 -8.95 -4.80 -20.40
N PHE A 191 -8.55 -5.36 -19.25
CA PHE A 191 -8.69 -6.80 -19.00
C PHE A 191 -10.18 -7.18 -19.09
N PRO A 192 -10.57 -8.02 -20.06
CA PRO A 192 -11.96 -8.40 -20.26
C PRO A 192 -12.37 -9.36 -19.16
N SER A 193 -13.45 -9.02 -18.47
CA SER A 193 -14.05 -9.84 -17.42
C SER A 193 -15.52 -9.44 -17.30
N PHE A 194 -16.31 -10.27 -16.64
CA PHE A 194 -17.68 -9.94 -16.29
C PHE A 194 -17.88 -10.05 -14.79
N LEU A 195 -18.91 -9.36 -14.30
CA LEU A 195 -19.50 -9.59 -13.00
C LEU A 195 -20.93 -10.03 -13.29
N GLY A 196 -21.34 -11.20 -12.80
CA GLY A 196 -22.75 -11.58 -12.86
C GLY A 196 -23.61 -10.57 -12.09
N ASN A 197 -24.91 -10.65 -12.30
CA ASN A 197 -25.88 -9.91 -11.50
C ASN A 197 -25.77 -10.33 -10.02
N ALA A 198 -26.34 -9.53 -9.12
CA ALA A 198 -26.42 -9.90 -7.72
C ALA A 198 -27.05 -11.29 -7.55
N LEU A 199 -26.58 -12.05 -6.54
CA LEU A 199 -27.09 -13.39 -6.22
C LEU A 199 -28.63 -13.41 -6.33
N PRO A 200 -29.23 -14.40 -7.04
CA PRO A 200 -30.68 -14.47 -7.17
C PRO A 200 -31.35 -14.46 -5.80
N ARG A 201 -32.43 -13.67 -5.64
CA ARG A 201 -33.16 -13.56 -4.37
C ARG A 201 -33.59 -14.94 -3.82
N VAL A 202 -33.96 -15.85 -4.72
CA VAL A 202 -34.34 -17.23 -4.40
C VAL A 202 -33.20 -17.96 -3.67
N ALA A 203 -31.95 -17.77 -4.09
CA ALA A 203 -30.78 -18.39 -3.48
C ALA A 203 -30.52 -17.85 -2.07
N THR A 204 -30.65 -16.53 -1.85
CA THR A 204 -30.48 -15.92 -0.53
C THR A 204 -31.61 -16.31 0.44
N GLU A 205 -32.86 -16.32 -0.03
CA GLU A 205 -34.01 -16.73 0.78
C GLU A 205 -33.93 -18.22 1.16
N ALA A 206 -33.49 -19.07 0.23
CA ALA A 206 -33.27 -20.49 0.49
C ALA A 206 -32.12 -20.71 1.50
N ALA A 207 -31.02 -19.95 1.39
CA ALA A 207 -29.90 -20.04 2.32
C ALA A 207 -30.30 -19.67 3.76
N ASP A 208 -31.11 -18.62 3.94
CA ASP A 208 -31.64 -18.22 5.25
C ASP A 208 -32.58 -19.30 5.84
N ALA A 209 -33.27 -20.07 4.98
CA ALA A 209 -34.16 -21.15 5.38
C ALA A 209 -33.45 -22.51 5.62
N CYS A 210 -32.25 -22.73 5.06
CA CYS A 210 -31.47 -23.96 5.19
C CYS A 210 -31.30 -24.48 6.63
N PRO A 211 -31.05 -23.64 7.66
CA PRO A 211 -30.92 -24.12 9.04
C PRO A 211 -32.19 -24.80 9.59
N GLY A 212 -33.37 -24.49 9.05
CA GLY A 212 -34.65 -25.11 9.43
C GLY A 212 -34.91 -26.47 8.77
N VAL A 213 -34.29 -26.73 7.61
CA VAL A 213 -34.54 -27.94 6.79
C VAL A 213 -34.31 -29.26 7.55
N PRO A 214 -33.24 -29.44 8.38
CA PRO A 214 -33.07 -30.68 9.13
C PRO A 214 -34.24 -31.00 10.06
N ALA A 215 -34.81 -29.98 10.73
CA ALA A 215 -35.94 -30.17 11.62
C ALA A 215 -37.22 -30.55 10.85
N GLU A 216 -37.41 -30.00 9.65
CA GLU A 216 -38.53 -30.38 8.77
C GLU A 216 -38.41 -31.82 8.29
N LEU A 217 -37.20 -32.26 7.94
CA LEU A 217 -36.92 -33.64 7.53
C LEU A 217 -37.08 -34.63 8.71
N ASP A 218 -36.68 -34.26 9.93
CA ASP A 218 -36.93 -35.06 11.13
C ASP A 218 -38.42 -35.23 11.43
N LEU A 219 -39.25 -34.21 11.13
CA LEU A 219 -40.71 -34.34 11.22
C LEU A 219 -41.26 -35.32 10.17
N ILE A 220 -40.66 -35.39 8.99
CA ILE A 220 -41.03 -36.39 7.96
C ILE A 220 -40.69 -37.79 8.44
N VAL A 221 -39.48 -38.01 8.98
CA VAL A 221 -39.07 -39.29 9.60
C VAL A 221 -40.11 -39.76 10.63
N ARG A 222 -40.54 -38.87 11.53
CA ARG A 222 -41.56 -39.19 12.55
C ARG A 222 -42.94 -39.53 11.97
N LYS A 223 -43.31 -38.95 10.83
CA LYS A 223 -44.59 -39.26 10.17
C LYS A 223 -44.53 -40.61 9.44
N LEU A 224 -43.39 -40.90 8.80
CA LEU A 224 -43.15 -42.16 8.10
C LEU A 224 -43.06 -43.36 9.06
N SER A 225 -42.57 -43.16 10.29
CA SER A 225 -42.53 -44.24 11.29
C SER A 225 -43.89 -44.58 11.91
N LEU A 226 -44.91 -43.72 11.72
CA LEU A 226 -46.26 -43.93 12.23
C LEU A 226 -47.20 -44.57 11.19
N ASP A 227 -47.05 -44.22 9.91
CA ASP A 227 -47.89 -44.69 8.81
C ASP A 227 -47.02 -45.34 7.72
N GLY A 228 -47.32 -46.58 7.34
CA GLY A 228 -46.52 -47.35 6.36
C GLY A 228 -46.61 -46.86 4.90
N ASP A 229 -47.54 -45.94 4.58
CA ASP A 229 -47.65 -45.30 3.27
C ASP A 229 -47.70 -43.76 3.43
N PRO A 230 -46.79 -42.99 2.82
CA PRO A 230 -46.71 -41.55 3.07
C PRO A 230 -47.88 -40.80 2.45
N SER A 231 -48.52 -39.92 3.23
CA SER A 231 -49.55 -39.02 2.69
C SER A 231 -48.98 -38.02 1.67
N GLU A 232 -49.83 -37.49 0.78
CA GLU A 232 -49.46 -36.43 -0.18
C GLU A 232 -48.93 -35.15 0.50
N ALA A 233 -49.26 -34.92 1.77
CA ALA A 233 -48.69 -33.83 2.54
C ALA A 233 -47.21 -34.07 2.88
N VAL A 234 -46.80 -35.32 3.11
CA VAL A 234 -45.40 -35.71 3.36
C VAL A 234 -44.56 -35.49 2.11
N TYR A 235 -45.04 -35.93 0.94
CA TYR A 235 -44.34 -35.70 -0.32
C TYR A 235 -44.16 -34.20 -0.63
N ARG A 236 -45.20 -33.38 -0.42
CA ARG A 236 -45.06 -31.92 -0.61
C ARG A 236 -44.06 -31.29 0.36
N GLN A 237 -44.02 -31.74 1.61
CA GLN A 237 -43.06 -31.27 2.60
C GLN A 237 -41.63 -31.68 2.22
N TRP A 238 -41.45 -32.92 1.73
CA TRP A 238 -40.18 -33.42 1.19
C TRP A 238 -39.69 -32.57 0.02
N THR A 239 -40.53 -32.35 -0.99
CA THR A 239 -40.17 -31.53 -2.17
C THR A 239 -39.77 -30.12 -1.76
N ALA A 240 -40.51 -29.48 -0.84
CA ALA A 240 -40.16 -28.14 -0.35
C ALA A 240 -38.80 -28.10 0.38
N ALA A 241 -38.52 -29.10 1.23
CA ALA A 241 -37.25 -29.23 1.93
C ALA A 241 -36.08 -29.47 0.97
N VAL A 242 -36.26 -30.34 -0.03
CA VAL A 242 -35.28 -30.63 -1.08
C VAL A 242 -35.01 -29.38 -1.93
N GLU A 243 -36.04 -28.67 -2.38
CA GLU A 243 -35.89 -27.43 -3.16
C GLU A 243 -35.12 -26.36 -2.37
N THR A 244 -35.45 -26.18 -1.09
CA THR A 244 -34.77 -25.21 -0.21
C THR A 244 -33.29 -25.57 -0.03
N ALA A 245 -33.00 -26.84 0.27
CA ALA A 245 -31.63 -27.30 0.40
C ALA A 245 -30.84 -27.17 -0.92
N ALA A 246 -31.43 -27.57 -2.03
CA ALA A 246 -30.80 -27.56 -3.35
C ALA A 246 -30.53 -26.13 -3.86
N ALA A 247 -31.36 -25.15 -3.48
CA ALA A 247 -31.17 -23.75 -3.86
C ALA A 247 -30.25 -22.96 -2.91
N GLY A 248 -30.08 -23.39 -1.64
CA GLY A 248 -29.35 -22.63 -0.62
C GLY A 248 -28.00 -23.22 -0.19
N TRP A 249 -27.65 -24.45 -0.59
CA TRP A 249 -26.51 -25.18 0.00
C TRP A 249 -25.14 -24.51 -0.19
N VAL A 250 -24.93 -23.77 -1.29
CA VAL A 250 -23.65 -23.09 -1.58
C VAL A 250 -23.35 -22.02 -0.52
N LEU A 251 -24.39 -21.34 -0.05
CA LEU A 251 -24.27 -20.26 0.95
C LEU A 251 -24.42 -20.78 2.39
N ALA A 252 -24.90 -22.02 2.57
CA ALA A 252 -25.04 -22.64 3.87
C ALA A 252 -23.67 -23.05 4.45
N ASP A 253 -23.51 -22.89 5.75
CA ASP A 253 -22.30 -23.33 6.44
C ASP A 253 -22.14 -24.86 6.38
N GLN A 254 -20.91 -25.34 6.58
CA GLN A 254 -20.58 -26.76 6.45
C GLN A 254 -21.35 -27.64 7.46
N SER A 255 -21.67 -27.13 8.65
CA SER A 255 -22.39 -27.90 9.66
C SER A 255 -23.86 -28.10 9.27
N THR A 256 -24.50 -27.06 8.74
CA THR A 256 -25.87 -27.12 8.21
C THR A 256 -25.96 -28.09 7.03
N ARG A 257 -25.02 -28.03 6.08
CA ARG A 257 -24.97 -28.99 4.95
C ARG A 257 -24.89 -30.44 5.42
N ARG A 258 -24.00 -30.74 6.37
CA ARG A 258 -23.87 -32.09 6.96
C ARG A 258 -25.11 -32.52 7.75
N ALA A 259 -25.84 -31.58 8.36
CA ALA A 259 -27.08 -31.87 9.05
C ALA A 259 -28.19 -32.24 8.05
N ILE A 260 -28.32 -31.47 6.96
CA ILE A 260 -29.27 -31.76 5.87
C ILE A 260 -28.96 -33.12 5.24
N ASP A 261 -27.70 -33.41 4.91
CA ASP A 261 -27.29 -34.69 4.32
C ASP A 261 -27.66 -35.89 5.21
N ARG A 262 -27.48 -35.76 6.53
CA ARG A 262 -27.88 -36.81 7.48
C ARG A 262 -29.40 -36.96 7.54
N ALA A 263 -30.13 -35.86 7.62
CA ALA A 263 -31.59 -35.89 7.73
C ALA A 263 -32.25 -36.48 6.47
N VAL A 264 -31.72 -36.19 5.27
CA VAL A 264 -32.15 -36.81 4.01
C VAL A 264 -31.99 -38.33 4.04
N ARG A 265 -30.85 -38.84 4.52
CA ARG A 265 -30.61 -40.29 4.66
C ARG A 265 -31.54 -40.91 5.70
N SER A 266 -31.81 -40.22 6.80
CA SER A 266 -32.76 -40.69 7.82
C SER A 266 -34.16 -40.85 7.25
N VAL A 267 -34.62 -39.93 6.39
CA VAL A 267 -35.90 -40.09 5.69
C VAL A 267 -35.90 -41.34 4.82
N LEU A 268 -34.85 -41.56 4.01
CA LEU A 268 -34.77 -42.73 3.13
C LEU A 268 -34.64 -44.07 3.89
N HIS A 269 -34.07 -44.05 5.10
CA HIS A 269 -34.00 -45.22 5.96
C HIS A 269 -35.38 -45.65 6.48
N GLU A 270 -36.35 -44.76 6.62
CA GLU A 270 -37.70 -45.13 7.10
C GLU A 270 -38.60 -45.74 6.02
N VAL A 271 -38.20 -45.69 4.73
CA VAL A 271 -39.03 -46.11 3.60
C VAL A 271 -38.62 -47.49 3.06
N VAL A 272 -37.93 -48.30 3.87
CA VAL A 272 -37.43 -49.63 3.47
C VAL A 272 -38.56 -50.55 3.00
N ASP A 273 -39.69 -50.52 3.71
CA ASP A 273 -40.81 -51.45 3.51
C ASP A 273 -41.82 -50.97 2.46
N ALA A 274 -41.60 -49.78 1.86
CA ALA A 274 -42.50 -49.17 0.87
C ALA A 274 -41.74 -48.76 -0.42
N PRO A 275 -41.45 -49.72 -1.33
CA PRO A 275 -40.61 -49.46 -2.51
C PRO A 275 -41.10 -48.31 -3.40
N SER A 276 -42.43 -48.23 -3.62
CA SER A 276 -43.03 -47.16 -4.44
C SER A 276 -42.87 -45.76 -3.82
N ALA A 277 -42.83 -45.67 -2.50
CA ALA A 277 -42.58 -44.43 -1.79
C ALA A 277 -41.10 -44.03 -1.88
N GLY A 278 -40.19 -45.00 -1.77
CA GLY A 278 -38.76 -44.78 -1.96
C GLY A 278 -38.43 -44.28 -3.37
N ASP A 279 -39.04 -44.89 -4.39
CA ASP A 279 -38.90 -44.46 -5.79
C ASP A 279 -39.34 -43.01 -5.99
N ARG A 280 -40.52 -42.64 -5.46
CA ARG A 280 -41.05 -41.27 -5.58
C ARG A 280 -40.16 -40.23 -4.89
N LEU A 281 -39.59 -40.55 -3.73
CA LEU A 281 -38.67 -39.64 -3.01
C LEU A 281 -37.34 -39.48 -3.76
N LEU A 282 -36.81 -40.56 -4.34
CA LEU A 282 -35.58 -40.55 -5.14
C LEU A 282 -35.77 -39.84 -6.48
N ASP A 283 -36.94 -39.95 -7.11
CA ASP A 283 -37.23 -39.24 -8.36
C ASP A 283 -37.13 -37.71 -8.20
N GLU A 284 -37.50 -37.16 -7.03
CA GLU A 284 -37.31 -35.72 -6.71
C GLU A 284 -35.84 -35.31 -6.62
N LEU A 285 -34.96 -36.24 -6.21
CA LEU A 285 -33.51 -36.04 -6.16
C LEU A 285 -32.85 -36.17 -7.54
N THR A 286 -33.60 -36.47 -8.60
CA THR A 286 -33.08 -36.52 -9.96
C THR A 286 -33.03 -35.10 -10.56
N PRO A 287 -31.86 -34.60 -10.97
CA PRO A 287 -31.74 -33.31 -11.63
C PRO A 287 -32.33 -33.36 -13.06
N PRO A 288 -33.02 -32.31 -13.52
CA PRO A 288 -33.52 -32.21 -14.89
C PRO A 288 -32.36 -32.01 -15.87
N ARG A 289 -32.34 -32.75 -16.99
CA ARG A 289 -31.24 -32.70 -17.98
C ARG A 289 -31.35 -31.62 -19.04
N ASP A 290 -32.57 -31.31 -19.45
CA ASP A 290 -32.76 -30.64 -20.74
C ASP A 290 -33.08 -29.14 -20.61
N ARG A 291 -33.27 -28.62 -19.38
CA ARG A 291 -33.65 -27.21 -19.15
C ARG A 291 -33.16 -26.70 -17.80
N LEU A 292 -32.19 -25.80 -17.84
CA LEU A 292 -31.99 -24.82 -16.77
C LEU A 292 -32.86 -23.62 -17.12
N LEU A 293 -33.87 -23.35 -16.30
CA LEU A 293 -34.80 -22.24 -16.52
C LEU A 293 -34.35 -21.00 -15.77
N GLU A 294 -33.68 -21.18 -14.63
CA GLU A 294 -33.15 -20.12 -13.80
C GLU A 294 -31.68 -20.40 -13.46
N PRO A 295 -30.84 -19.37 -13.22
CA PRO A 295 -29.45 -19.55 -12.83
C PRO A 295 -29.25 -20.48 -11.62
N VAL A 296 -30.15 -20.41 -10.63
CA VAL A 296 -30.10 -21.25 -9.43
C VAL A 296 -30.25 -22.75 -9.72
N ASP A 297 -30.79 -23.12 -10.88
CA ASP A 297 -30.94 -24.52 -11.27
C ASP A 297 -29.58 -25.23 -11.43
N VAL A 298 -28.50 -24.48 -11.70
CA VAL A 298 -27.12 -24.99 -11.68
C VAL A 298 -26.78 -25.56 -10.30
N TRP A 299 -27.10 -24.81 -9.23
CA TRP A 299 -26.88 -25.25 -7.86
C TRP A 299 -27.77 -26.41 -7.47
N LYS A 300 -29.05 -26.35 -7.89
CA LYS A 300 -30.01 -27.42 -7.59
C LYS A 300 -29.59 -28.74 -8.22
N GLY A 301 -29.17 -28.71 -9.48
CA GLY A 301 -28.72 -29.88 -10.21
C GLY A 301 -27.47 -30.51 -9.57
N ALA A 302 -26.48 -29.68 -9.23
CA ALA A 302 -25.24 -30.14 -8.59
C ALA A 302 -25.51 -30.77 -7.21
N TRP A 303 -26.39 -30.16 -6.40
CA TRP A 303 -26.76 -30.71 -5.09
C TRP A 303 -27.49 -32.04 -5.21
N ARG A 304 -28.42 -32.15 -6.16
CA ARG A 304 -29.20 -33.37 -6.44
C ARG A 304 -28.32 -34.53 -6.90
N ALA A 305 -27.47 -34.28 -7.89
CA ALA A 305 -26.48 -35.27 -8.34
C ALA A 305 -25.54 -35.68 -7.20
N GLY A 306 -25.07 -34.71 -6.42
CA GLY A 306 -24.24 -34.98 -5.26
C GLY A 306 -24.95 -35.82 -4.20
N MET A 307 -26.22 -35.54 -3.89
CA MET A 307 -26.99 -36.32 -2.93
C MET A 307 -27.20 -37.76 -3.42
N LEU A 308 -27.49 -37.98 -4.70
CA LEU A 308 -27.58 -39.32 -5.28
C LEU A 308 -26.24 -40.07 -5.20
N GLY A 309 -25.10 -39.41 -5.48
CA GLY A 309 -23.76 -39.96 -5.26
C GLY A 309 -23.46 -40.27 -3.79
N SER A 310 -24.01 -39.46 -2.90
CA SER A 310 -23.94 -39.64 -1.45
C SER A 310 -24.69 -40.89 -0.98
N ILE A 311 -25.87 -41.15 -1.57
CA ILE A 311 -26.75 -42.28 -1.29
C ILE A 311 -26.19 -43.57 -1.91
N SER A 312 -25.70 -43.51 -3.15
CA SER A 312 -25.15 -44.67 -3.86
C SER A 312 -23.91 -45.28 -3.20
N ALA A 313 -23.16 -44.47 -2.45
CA ALA A 313 -21.97 -44.85 -1.70
C ALA A 313 -22.26 -45.29 -0.25
N ASP A 314 -23.50 -45.19 0.23
CA ASP A 314 -23.84 -45.44 1.63
C ASP A 314 -24.27 -46.89 1.88
N ALA A 315 -23.39 -47.66 2.51
CA ALA A 315 -23.67 -49.05 2.88
C ALA A 315 -24.70 -49.19 4.01
N SER A 316 -25.08 -48.11 4.71
CA SER A 316 -26.07 -48.15 5.79
C SER A 316 -27.52 -48.04 5.29
N LEU A 317 -27.72 -47.66 4.03
CA LEU A 317 -29.05 -47.56 3.42
C LEU A 317 -29.49 -48.92 2.83
N PRO A 318 -30.81 -49.14 2.66
CA PRO A 318 -31.31 -50.36 2.03
C PRO A 318 -30.78 -50.55 0.61
N ALA A 319 -30.41 -51.79 0.26
CA ALA A 319 -29.82 -52.11 -1.05
C ALA A 319 -30.71 -51.66 -2.23
N ALA A 320 -32.03 -51.77 -2.11
CA ALA A 320 -32.96 -51.32 -3.16
C ALA A 320 -32.86 -49.80 -3.45
N ILE A 321 -32.74 -48.98 -2.39
CA ILE A 321 -32.57 -47.52 -2.50
C ILE A 321 -31.20 -47.19 -3.11
N VAL A 322 -30.15 -47.89 -2.67
CA VAL A 322 -28.78 -47.70 -3.17
C VAL A 322 -28.68 -48.04 -4.66
N GLU A 323 -29.20 -49.19 -5.10
CA GLU A 323 -29.18 -49.59 -6.51
C GLU A 323 -30.03 -48.67 -7.38
N ARG A 324 -31.19 -48.21 -6.87
CA ARG A 324 -32.02 -47.23 -7.58
C ARG A 324 -31.29 -45.90 -7.76
N ALA A 325 -30.63 -45.39 -6.71
CA ALA A 325 -29.83 -44.18 -6.77
C ALA A 325 -28.65 -44.32 -7.75
N ARG A 326 -27.96 -45.47 -7.77
CA ARG A 326 -26.93 -45.78 -8.79
C ARG A 326 -27.49 -45.75 -10.20
N HIS A 327 -28.64 -46.38 -10.42
CA HIS A 327 -29.27 -46.39 -11.73
C HIS A 327 -29.64 -44.97 -12.19
N GLN A 328 -30.26 -44.16 -11.33
CA GLN A 328 -30.56 -42.75 -11.64
C GLN A 328 -29.28 -41.97 -11.94
N LEU A 329 -28.27 -42.06 -11.07
CA LEU A 329 -26.99 -41.38 -11.22
C LEU A 329 -26.28 -41.76 -12.52
N ALA A 330 -26.18 -43.06 -12.82
CA ALA A 330 -25.59 -43.56 -14.06
C ALA A 330 -26.36 -43.06 -15.28
N THR A 331 -27.69 -43.00 -15.20
CA THR A 331 -28.49 -42.46 -16.30
C THR A 331 -28.13 -40.98 -16.48
N ILE A 332 -28.12 -40.18 -15.39
CA ILE A 332 -27.88 -38.72 -15.41
C ILE A 332 -26.51 -38.40 -16.00
N LEU A 333 -25.49 -39.15 -15.58
CA LEU A 333 -24.11 -38.90 -15.91
C LEU A 333 -23.62 -39.66 -17.15
N ALA A 334 -24.50 -40.38 -17.85
CA ALA A 334 -24.16 -41.20 -19.02
C ALA A 334 -23.43 -40.42 -20.14
N ALA A 335 -23.66 -39.11 -20.24
CA ALA A 335 -23.00 -38.24 -21.22
C ALA A 335 -21.55 -37.89 -20.86
N GLY A 336 -21.15 -38.02 -19.58
CA GLY A 336 -19.86 -37.56 -19.08
C GLY A 336 -18.68 -38.43 -19.50
N GLY A 337 -18.88 -39.71 -19.83
CA GLY A 337 -17.80 -40.63 -20.22
C GLY A 337 -16.79 -40.94 -19.12
N GLY A 338 -17.01 -40.45 -17.89
CA GLY A 338 -16.22 -40.79 -16.71
C GLY A 338 -16.61 -42.14 -16.11
N GLY A 339 -15.76 -42.66 -15.21
CA GLY A 339 -16.11 -43.82 -14.38
C GLY A 339 -17.27 -43.51 -13.43
N GLU A 340 -17.92 -44.54 -12.88
CA GLU A 340 -19.03 -44.37 -11.94
C GLU A 340 -18.56 -43.54 -10.71
N PRO A 341 -19.19 -42.37 -10.43
CA PRO A 341 -18.72 -41.51 -9.36
C PRO A 341 -18.86 -42.20 -8.00
N THR A 342 -17.81 -42.15 -7.20
CA THR A 342 -17.71 -42.91 -5.96
C THR A 342 -18.18 -42.14 -4.72
N ASP A 343 -18.38 -40.82 -4.82
CA ASP A 343 -18.77 -39.97 -3.70
C ASP A 343 -19.66 -38.78 -4.10
N ARG A 344 -20.23 -38.10 -3.10
CA ARG A 344 -21.08 -36.90 -3.25
C ARG A 344 -20.43 -35.82 -4.12
N THR A 345 -19.17 -35.52 -3.86
CA THR A 345 -18.44 -34.44 -4.54
C THR A 345 -18.15 -34.79 -5.99
N ALA A 346 -17.75 -36.01 -6.28
CA ALA A 346 -17.46 -36.49 -7.63
C ALA A 346 -18.73 -36.48 -8.50
N ALA A 347 -19.88 -36.88 -7.95
CA ALA A 347 -21.16 -36.84 -8.67
C ALA A 347 -21.62 -35.41 -8.98
N ALA A 348 -21.48 -34.48 -8.03
CA ALA A 348 -21.83 -33.08 -8.23
C ALA A 348 -20.88 -32.37 -9.23
N ASP A 349 -19.58 -32.66 -9.17
CA ASP A 349 -18.58 -32.13 -10.09
C ASP A 349 -18.80 -32.64 -11.52
N GLU A 350 -19.07 -33.95 -11.67
CA GLU A 350 -19.39 -34.55 -12.97
C GLU A 350 -20.65 -33.94 -13.59
N TRP A 351 -21.68 -33.65 -12.78
CA TRP A 351 -22.86 -32.92 -13.23
C TRP A 351 -22.51 -31.53 -13.78
N LEU A 352 -21.73 -30.76 -13.02
CA LEU A 352 -21.28 -29.43 -13.43
C LEU A 352 -20.40 -29.48 -14.70
N ARG A 353 -19.65 -30.57 -14.90
CA ARG A 353 -18.84 -30.81 -16.09
C ARG A 353 -19.70 -31.13 -17.32
N ILE A 354 -20.75 -31.94 -17.17
CA ILE A 354 -21.70 -32.26 -18.25
C ILE A 354 -22.47 -31.01 -18.70
N MET A 355 -22.72 -30.06 -17.78
CA MET A 355 -23.38 -28.79 -18.09
C MET A 355 -22.49 -27.79 -18.84
N LEU A 356 -21.17 -27.98 -18.82
CA LEU A 356 -20.21 -27.02 -19.34
C LEU A 356 -20.38 -26.72 -20.85
N PRO A 357 -20.60 -27.71 -21.75
CA PRO A 357 -20.86 -27.42 -23.16
C PRO A 357 -22.08 -26.52 -23.37
N TRP A 358 -23.15 -26.73 -22.60
CA TRP A 358 -24.35 -25.89 -22.67
C TRP A 358 -24.07 -24.46 -22.19
N LEU A 359 -23.28 -24.28 -21.13
CA LEU A 359 -22.85 -22.96 -20.65
C LEU A 359 -21.99 -22.21 -21.67
N VAL A 360 -21.19 -22.94 -22.46
CA VAL A 360 -20.38 -22.38 -23.53
C VAL A 360 -21.25 -21.98 -24.72
N ASP A 361 -22.17 -22.85 -25.15
CA ASP A 361 -23.04 -22.61 -26.31
C ASP A 361 -24.03 -21.45 -26.08
N THR A 362 -24.43 -21.20 -24.82
CA THR A 362 -25.39 -20.13 -24.47
C THR A 362 -24.78 -18.73 -24.38
N LEU A 363 -23.46 -18.60 -24.24
CA LEU A 363 -22.76 -17.32 -24.03
C LEU A 363 -23.07 -16.25 -25.07
N GLU A 364 -23.23 -16.65 -26.34
CA GLU A 364 -23.50 -15.74 -27.45
C GLU A 364 -25.00 -15.58 -27.75
N ILE A 365 -25.86 -16.35 -27.07
CA ILE A 365 -27.30 -16.46 -27.36
C ILE A 365 -28.14 -15.76 -26.28
N ASP A 366 -27.77 -15.94 -25.00
CA ASP A 366 -28.59 -15.50 -23.86
C ASP A 366 -27.89 -14.40 -23.05
N PRO A 367 -28.51 -13.21 -22.86
CA PRO A 367 -27.95 -12.13 -22.04
C PRO A 367 -27.76 -12.50 -20.56
N ASP A 368 -28.50 -13.49 -20.03
CA ASP A 368 -28.41 -13.90 -18.61
C ASP A 368 -27.31 -14.95 -18.37
N THR A 369 -26.55 -15.34 -19.41
CA THR A 369 -25.54 -16.41 -19.33
C THR A 369 -24.49 -16.19 -18.23
N TYR A 370 -24.11 -14.93 -17.96
CA TYR A 370 -23.15 -14.63 -16.88
C TYR A 370 -23.65 -15.03 -15.49
N ASP A 371 -24.95 -15.01 -15.24
CA ASP A 371 -25.50 -15.45 -13.96
C ASP A 371 -25.36 -16.97 -13.82
N TYR A 372 -25.60 -17.73 -14.88
CA TYR A 372 -25.35 -19.18 -14.88
C TYR A 372 -23.87 -19.51 -14.63
N TRP A 373 -22.94 -18.75 -15.21
CA TRP A 373 -21.50 -18.91 -14.96
C TRP A 373 -21.09 -18.56 -13.53
N GLU A 374 -21.63 -17.49 -12.93
CA GLU A 374 -21.37 -17.19 -11.51
C GLU A 374 -21.93 -18.28 -10.59
N MET A 375 -23.11 -18.83 -10.90
CA MET A 375 -23.65 -19.97 -10.15
C MET A 375 -22.73 -21.20 -10.29
N TRP A 376 -22.25 -21.50 -11.50
CA TRP A 376 -21.32 -22.60 -11.73
C TRP A 376 -20.00 -22.41 -10.97
N LEU A 377 -19.40 -21.21 -11.01
CA LEU A 377 -18.17 -20.86 -10.28
C LEU A 377 -18.33 -20.99 -8.76
N ALA A 378 -19.45 -20.50 -8.22
CA ALA A 378 -19.74 -20.60 -6.80
C ALA A 378 -19.92 -22.06 -6.35
N ALA A 379 -20.62 -22.88 -7.14
CA ALA A 379 -20.78 -24.31 -6.85
C ALA A 379 -19.44 -25.05 -6.91
N GLN A 380 -18.61 -24.79 -7.93
CA GLN A 380 -17.29 -25.39 -8.07
C GLN A 380 -16.34 -25.04 -6.91
N ARG A 381 -16.43 -23.82 -6.38
CA ARG A 381 -15.65 -23.38 -5.21
C ARG A 381 -16.04 -24.16 -3.95
N GLU A 382 -17.33 -24.46 -3.78
CA GLU A 382 -17.83 -25.18 -2.60
C GLU A 382 -17.63 -26.70 -2.65
N LEU A 383 -17.54 -27.31 -3.83
CA LEU A 383 -17.35 -28.76 -3.99
C LEU A 383 -15.89 -29.22 -3.82
N GLY A 384 -14.92 -28.32 -4.00
CA GLY A 384 -13.53 -28.71 -4.25
C GLY A 384 -12.52 -28.39 -3.15
N GLY A 385 -11.62 -29.33 -2.89
CA GLY A 385 -10.26 -28.99 -2.46
C GLY A 385 -9.49 -28.34 -3.62
N THR A 386 -8.48 -27.52 -3.31
CA THR A 386 -7.79 -26.62 -4.25
C THR A 386 -7.45 -27.28 -5.60
N ARG A 387 -7.01 -28.54 -5.61
CA ARG A 387 -6.64 -29.26 -6.84
C ARG A 387 -7.81 -29.52 -7.79
N ARG A 388 -8.95 -30.01 -7.29
CA ARG A 388 -10.14 -30.35 -8.11
C ARG A 388 -10.77 -29.10 -8.70
N HIS A 389 -10.91 -28.07 -7.86
CA HIS A 389 -11.42 -26.76 -8.31
C HIS A 389 -10.57 -26.20 -9.46
N GLN A 390 -9.24 -26.24 -9.33
CA GLN A 390 -8.33 -25.77 -10.38
C GLN A 390 -8.41 -26.63 -11.66
N ALA A 391 -8.64 -27.94 -11.55
CA ALA A 391 -8.89 -28.80 -12.72
C ALA A 391 -10.19 -28.42 -13.44
N ALA A 392 -11.29 -28.23 -12.71
CA ALA A 392 -12.57 -27.85 -13.30
C ALA A 392 -12.51 -26.48 -14.00
N LEU A 393 -11.80 -25.51 -13.42
CA LEU A 393 -11.57 -24.20 -14.07
C LEU A 393 -10.77 -24.35 -15.37
N LEU A 394 -9.77 -25.24 -15.41
CA LEU A 394 -9.02 -25.53 -16.63
C LEU A 394 -9.86 -26.23 -17.69
N ASP A 395 -10.72 -27.17 -17.30
CA ASP A 395 -11.65 -27.83 -18.22
C ASP A 395 -12.63 -26.81 -18.82
N ALA A 396 -13.07 -25.82 -18.04
CA ALA A 396 -13.87 -24.70 -18.54
C ALA A 396 -13.11 -23.81 -19.54
N VAL A 397 -11.84 -23.50 -19.27
CA VAL A 397 -10.98 -22.77 -20.21
C VAL A 397 -10.77 -23.60 -21.49
N ASP A 398 -10.49 -24.89 -21.38
CA ASP A 398 -10.33 -25.80 -22.52
C ASP A 398 -11.60 -25.85 -23.39
N ALA A 399 -12.78 -25.96 -22.77
CA ALA A 399 -14.06 -25.97 -23.47
C ALA A 399 -14.33 -24.65 -24.22
N LEU A 400 -13.99 -23.50 -23.61
CA LEU A 400 -14.14 -22.19 -24.26
C LEU A 400 -13.16 -22.02 -25.43
N LEU A 401 -11.90 -22.43 -25.25
CA LEU A 401 -10.87 -22.36 -26.29
C LEU A 401 -11.11 -23.33 -27.45
N ALA A 402 -11.78 -24.45 -27.19
CA ALA A 402 -12.18 -25.42 -28.23
C ALA A 402 -13.56 -25.11 -28.83
N SER A 403 -14.24 -24.06 -28.37
CA SER A 403 -15.57 -23.69 -28.86
C SER A 403 -15.51 -23.03 -30.23
N SER A 404 -16.66 -22.89 -30.89
CA SER A 404 -16.76 -22.17 -32.17
C SER A 404 -16.82 -20.63 -32.03
N SER A 405 -16.65 -20.11 -30.81
CA SER A 405 -16.75 -18.67 -30.51
C SER A 405 -15.54 -17.90 -31.04
N ASP A 406 -15.75 -16.74 -31.64
CA ASP A 406 -14.67 -15.85 -32.10
C ASP A 406 -14.03 -15.12 -30.90
N LEU A 407 -13.08 -15.77 -30.23
CA LEU A 407 -12.34 -15.22 -29.08
C LEU A 407 -11.43 -14.05 -29.45
N SER A 408 -11.22 -13.84 -30.74
CA SER A 408 -10.49 -12.70 -31.24
C SER A 408 -11.25 -11.40 -30.84
N ARG A 409 -12.57 -11.35 -30.96
CA ARG A 409 -13.32 -10.11 -30.71
C ARG A 409 -13.69 -9.96 -29.24
N PRO A 410 -13.70 -8.74 -28.67
CA PRO A 410 -14.29 -8.52 -27.36
C PRO A 410 -15.74 -9.04 -27.36
N GLY A 411 -16.06 -9.89 -26.40
CA GLY A 411 -17.37 -10.54 -26.35
C GLY A 411 -17.55 -11.44 -25.12
N PRO A 412 -18.73 -12.06 -24.99
CA PRO A 412 -19.08 -12.90 -23.85
C PRO A 412 -18.08 -14.01 -23.54
N ALA A 413 -17.65 -14.76 -24.57
CA ALA A 413 -16.68 -15.84 -24.39
C ALA A 413 -15.31 -15.35 -23.88
N VAL A 414 -14.80 -14.23 -24.40
CA VAL A 414 -13.53 -13.64 -23.94
C VAL A 414 -13.63 -13.14 -22.49
N ASN A 415 -14.76 -12.52 -22.12
CA ASN A 415 -15.00 -12.10 -20.74
C ASN A 415 -15.03 -13.31 -19.79
N ALA A 416 -15.57 -14.45 -20.23
CA ALA A 416 -15.57 -15.68 -19.46
C ALA A 416 -14.18 -16.29 -19.29
N VAL A 417 -13.37 -16.34 -20.35
CA VAL A 417 -11.97 -16.76 -20.25
C VAL A 417 -11.20 -15.85 -19.29
N GLY A 418 -11.36 -14.53 -19.38
CA GLY A 418 -10.70 -13.59 -18.47
C GLY A 418 -11.15 -13.77 -17.01
N ARG A 419 -12.45 -13.99 -16.77
CA ARG A 419 -12.99 -14.29 -15.43
C ARG A 419 -12.40 -15.59 -14.85
N LEU A 420 -12.26 -16.65 -15.66
CA LEU A 420 -11.67 -17.93 -15.25
C LEU A 420 -10.18 -17.79 -14.95
N ILE A 421 -9.43 -17.05 -15.77
CA ILE A 421 -8.00 -16.78 -15.56
C ILE A 421 -7.75 -16.15 -14.18
N GLY A 422 -8.58 -15.19 -13.75
CA GLY A 422 -8.44 -14.57 -12.43
C GLY A 422 -8.69 -15.51 -11.24
N HIS A 423 -9.21 -16.72 -11.48
CA HIS A 423 -9.40 -17.75 -10.45
C HIS A 423 -8.39 -18.90 -10.51
N LEU A 424 -7.57 -18.95 -11.58
CA LEU A 424 -6.53 -19.96 -11.73
C LEU A 424 -5.26 -19.59 -10.97
N ASP A 425 -4.67 -20.55 -10.26
CA ASP A 425 -3.41 -20.36 -9.55
C ASP A 425 -2.21 -20.74 -10.44
N PHE A 426 -1.68 -19.74 -11.13
CA PHE A 426 -0.49 -19.84 -11.98
C PHE A 426 0.84 -19.87 -11.19
N THR A 427 0.81 -19.96 -9.86
CA THR A 427 2.01 -19.92 -9.01
C THR A 427 2.28 -21.23 -8.30
N THR A 428 1.29 -21.83 -7.62
CA THR A 428 1.51 -23.03 -6.79
C THR A 428 0.84 -24.29 -7.32
N SER A 429 -0.14 -24.16 -8.22
CA SER A 429 -0.90 -25.32 -8.72
C SER A 429 -0.18 -26.06 -9.85
N VAL A 430 0.33 -27.25 -9.53
CA VAL A 430 0.86 -28.21 -10.53
C VAL A 430 -0.23 -28.60 -11.54
N THR A 431 -1.48 -28.67 -11.11
CA THR A 431 -2.61 -28.98 -12.00
C THR A 431 -2.82 -27.89 -13.04
N VAL A 432 -2.65 -26.62 -12.66
CA VAL A 432 -2.69 -25.50 -13.63
C VAL A 432 -1.51 -25.56 -14.59
N ARG A 433 -0.30 -25.85 -14.12
CA ARG A 433 0.88 -26.02 -14.97
C ARG A 433 0.68 -27.12 -16.03
N ASP A 434 0.25 -28.30 -15.59
CA ASP A 434 0.05 -29.46 -16.46
C ASP A 434 -1.14 -29.25 -17.41
N GLY A 435 -2.22 -28.61 -16.95
CA GLY A 435 -3.36 -28.27 -17.78
C GLY A 435 -3.00 -27.24 -18.86
N VAL A 436 -2.26 -26.18 -18.51
CA VAL A 436 -1.78 -25.21 -19.51
C VAL A 436 -0.87 -25.90 -20.53
N ARG A 437 0.03 -26.79 -20.11
CA ARG A 437 0.81 -27.62 -21.05
C ARG A 437 -0.10 -28.39 -22.01
N ALA A 438 -1.15 -29.03 -21.49
CA ALA A 438 -2.09 -29.80 -22.30
C ALA A 438 -2.85 -28.92 -23.32
N LEU A 439 -3.18 -27.66 -23.00
CA LEU A 439 -3.77 -26.72 -23.96
C LEU A 439 -2.85 -26.50 -25.17
N PHE A 440 -1.55 -26.35 -24.94
CA PHE A 440 -0.56 -26.21 -26.02
C PHE A 440 -0.37 -27.51 -26.82
N ASP A 441 -0.58 -28.67 -26.22
CA ASP A 441 -0.41 -29.97 -26.90
C ASP A 441 -1.59 -30.33 -27.82
N ARG A 442 -2.79 -29.77 -27.57
CA ARG A 442 -4.03 -30.04 -28.33
C ARG A 442 -4.19 -29.16 -29.57
N ALA A 443 -3.19 -29.17 -30.47
CA ALA A 443 -3.19 -28.34 -31.67
C ALA A 443 -4.33 -28.64 -32.67
N GLU A 444 -4.92 -29.84 -32.60
CA GLU A 444 -6.05 -30.23 -33.46
C GLU A 444 -7.40 -29.69 -32.99
N ARG A 445 -7.52 -29.28 -31.71
CA ARG A 445 -8.76 -28.78 -31.11
C ARG A 445 -8.74 -27.29 -30.81
N ILE A 446 -7.57 -26.75 -30.45
CA ILE A 446 -7.39 -25.35 -30.08
C ILE A 446 -6.51 -24.67 -31.11
N GLY A 447 -7.06 -23.66 -31.79
CA GLY A 447 -6.35 -22.88 -32.79
C GLY A 447 -5.22 -22.04 -32.20
N ASP A 448 -4.29 -21.62 -33.06
CA ASP A 448 -3.20 -20.70 -32.66
C ASP A 448 -3.76 -19.31 -32.29
N GLU A 449 -4.87 -18.90 -32.90
CA GLU A 449 -5.58 -17.65 -32.59
C GLU A 449 -6.17 -17.65 -31.17
N ASP A 450 -6.80 -18.75 -30.76
CA ASP A 450 -7.39 -18.90 -29.42
C ASP A 450 -6.31 -18.93 -28.32
N LEU A 451 -5.18 -19.60 -28.59
CA LEU A 451 -4.02 -19.57 -27.69
C LEU A 451 -3.34 -18.20 -27.64
N TRP A 452 -3.31 -17.46 -28.75
CA TRP A 452 -2.85 -16.08 -28.72
C TRP A 452 -3.74 -15.22 -27.83
N VAL A 453 -5.07 -15.39 -27.90
CA VAL A 453 -6.01 -14.69 -27.01
C VAL A 453 -5.75 -15.08 -25.55
N PHE A 454 -5.68 -16.37 -25.24
CA PHE A 454 -5.38 -16.86 -23.89
C PHE A 454 -4.07 -16.31 -23.32
N THR A 455 -2.98 -16.39 -24.09
CA THR A 455 -1.67 -15.89 -23.64
C THR A 455 -1.63 -14.36 -23.55
N SER A 456 -2.39 -13.65 -24.38
CA SER A 456 -2.58 -12.20 -24.26
C SER A 456 -3.34 -11.80 -23.00
N LEU A 457 -4.39 -12.56 -22.63
CA LEU A 457 -5.15 -12.33 -21.40
C LEU A 457 -4.31 -12.57 -20.15
N LEU A 458 -3.47 -13.60 -20.16
CA LEU A 458 -2.52 -13.85 -19.07
C LEU A 458 -1.58 -12.65 -18.86
N ALA A 459 -0.99 -12.14 -19.95
CA ALA A 459 -0.13 -10.96 -19.89
C ALA A 459 -0.89 -9.70 -19.42
N ALA A 460 -2.14 -9.51 -19.88
CA ALA A 460 -2.95 -8.35 -19.55
C ALA A 460 -3.52 -8.38 -18.11
N SER A 461 -3.66 -9.56 -17.49
CA SER A 461 -4.21 -9.69 -16.14
C SER A 461 -3.39 -8.94 -15.09
N GLY A 462 -2.07 -8.88 -15.26
CA GLY A 462 -1.13 -8.36 -14.26
C GLY A 462 -1.03 -9.17 -12.95
N GLU A 463 -1.90 -10.18 -12.76
CA GLU A 463 -1.92 -11.05 -11.58
C GLU A 463 -0.81 -12.12 -11.66
N VAL A 464 -0.44 -12.55 -12.87
CA VAL A 464 0.61 -13.53 -13.11
C VAL A 464 1.96 -12.82 -13.32
N GLY A 465 2.57 -12.36 -12.22
CA GLY A 465 3.76 -11.49 -12.27
C GLY A 465 5.01 -12.06 -12.96
N TRP A 466 5.09 -13.37 -13.21
CA TRP A 466 6.18 -14.01 -13.97
C TRP A 466 5.89 -14.11 -15.48
N PHE A 467 4.64 -13.94 -15.89
CA PHE A 467 4.22 -14.03 -17.29
C PHE A 467 4.37 -12.66 -17.95
N SER A 468 5.23 -12.55 -18.96
CA SER A 468 5.47 -11.28 -19.66
C SER A 468 5.03 -11.34 -21.12
N GLU A 469 4.92 -10.17 -21.77
CA GLU A 469 4.56 -10.06 -23.20
C GLU A 469 5.46 -10.90 -24.12
N SER A 470 6.70 -11.18 -23.69
CA SER A 470 7.64 -12.06 -24.41
C SER A 470 7.20 -13.53 -24.52
N LEU A 471 6.22 -13.95 -23.71
CA LEU A 471 5.64 -15.29 -23.68
C LEU A 471 4.29 -15.37 -24.41
N VAL A 472 3.81 -14.26 -24.97
CA VAL A 472 2.57 -14.24 -25.75
C VAL A 472 2.80 -14.96 -27.08
N LEU A 473 1.91 -15.90 -27.41
CA LEU A 473 1.95 -16.63 -28.67
C LEU A 473 1.50 -15.70 -29.81
N PRO A 474 2.21 -15.58 -30.94
CA PRO A 474 1.71 -14.86 -32.10
C PRO A 474 0.44 -15.50 -32.69
N GLU A 475 -0.43 -14.66 -33.28
CA GLU A 475 -1.71 -15.05 -33.91
C GLU A 475 -1.58 -16.20 -34.94
N GLN A 476 -0.42 -16.35 -35.59
CA GLN A 476 -0.12 -17.42 -36.56
C GLN A 476 1.26 -18.04 -36.28
N ALA A 477 1.43 -18.66 -35.12
CA ALA A 477 2.70 -19.18 -34.66
C ALA A 477 3.14 -20.48 -35.37
N GLY A 478 2.21 -21.36 -35.74
CA GLY A 478 2.47 -22.69 -36.26
C GLY A 478 3.05 -23.67 -35.21
N PRO A 479 3.05 -24.99 -35.48
CA PRO A 479 3.28 -26.01 -34.46
C PRO A 479 4.65 -25.94 -33.76
N ARG A 480 5.71 -25.61 -34.50
CA ARG A 480 7.07 -25.51 -33.94
C ARG A 480 7.23 -24.31 -33.01
N PHE A 481 6.62 -23.18 -33.33
CA PHE A 481 6.70 -21.99 -32.48
C PHE A 481 5.82 -22.16 -31.23
N ARG A 482 4.63 -22.75 -31.39
CA ARG A 482 3.74 -23.14 -30.28
C ARG A 482 4.47 -23.99 -29.25
N ASN A 483 5.17 -25.04 -29.67
CA ASN A 483 5.97 -25.89 -28.78
C ASN A 483 7.11 -25.11 -28.09
N ARG A 484 7.82 -24.25 -28.81
CA ARG A 484 8.88 -23.41 -28.21
C ARG A 484 8.35 -22.46 -27.13
N ILE A 485 7.17 -21.86 -27.35
CA ILE A 485 6.54 -20.98 -26.36
C ILE A 485 6.05 -21.79 -25.16
N ARG A 486 5.41 -22.95 -25.38
CA ARG A 486 5.04 -23.89 -24.32
C ARG A 486 6.23 -24.22 -23.43
N ASP A 487 7.35 -24.63 -24.04
CA ASP A 487 8.55 -25.03 -23.29
C ASP A 487 9.11 -23.83 -22.50
N ARG A 488 9.18 -22.63 -23.09
CA ARG A 488 9.59 -21.40 -22.39
C ARG A 488 8.64 -21.01 -21.23
N ILE A 489 7.34 -21.22 -21.40
CA ILE A 489 6.35 -20.99 -20.35
C ILE A 489 6.59 -21.99 -19.20
N LEU A 490 6.84 -23.26 -19.50
CA LEU A 490 7.09 -24.30 -18.50
C LEU A 490 8.44 -24.16 -17.79
N ASP A 491 9.45 -23.62 -18.47
CA ASP A 491 10.77 -23.30 -17.93
C ASP A 491 10.72 -22.08 -16.99
N ARG A 492 9.87 -21.10 -17.30
CA ARG A 492 9.65 -19.91 -16.46
C ARG A 492 8.58 -20.12 -15.40
N TRP A 493 7.83 -21.22 -15.47
CA TRP A 493 6.81 -21.54 -14.49
C TRP A 493 7.48 -21.65 -13.12
N PRO A 494 7.00 -20.95 -12.09
CA PRO A 494 7.56 -21.07 -10.76
C PRO A 494 7.54 -22.54 -10.36
N GLU A 495 8.70 -23.16 -10.16
CA GLU A 495 8.73 -24.54 -9.67
C GLU A 495 7.90 -24.58 -8.39
N ALA A 496 6.85 -25.42 -8.40
CA ALA A 496 6.03 -25.68 -7.23
C ALA A 496 6.95 -26.32 -6.18
N ALA A 497 7.63 -25.48 -5.42
CA ALA A 497 8.53 -25.88 -4.38
C ALA A 497 7.72 -26.67 -3.35
N GLU A 498 7.85 -27.99 -3.41
CA GLU A 498 7.87 -28.85 -2.23
C GLU A 498 6.75 -28.60 -1.20
N ALA A 499 5.50 -28.46 -1.65
CA ALA A 499 4.33 -28.43 -0.75
C ALA A 499 4.07 -29.78 -0.04
N ALA A 500 4.97 -30.76 -0.16
CA ALA A 500 4.94 -32.04 0.54
C ALA A 500 6.08 -32.20 1.58
N SER A 501 7.06 -31.28 1.63
CA SER A 501 8.16 -31.32 2.62
C SER A 501 7.97 -30.18 3.61
N GLY A 502 7.25 -30.46 4.69
CA GLY A 502 6.98 -29.48 5.73
C GLY A 502 8.26 -28.88 6.34
N SER A 503 8.18 -27.55 6.57
CA SER A 503 8.65 -26.83 7.75
C SER A 503 10.05 -26.20 7.84
N GLU A 504 10.99 -26.41 6.91
CA GLU A 504 12.32 -25.76 7.00
C GLU A 504 12.71 -24.84 5.83
N GLY A 505 12.30 -25.14 4.59
CA GLY A 505 12.68 -24.34 3.41
C GLY A 505 11.98 -22.97 3.32
N GLU A 506 10.68 -22.91 3.63
CA GLU A 506 9.86 -21.68 3.58
C GLU A 506 10.15 -20.69 4.73
N ARG A 507 10.96 -21.11 5.72
CA ARG A 507 11.38 -20.30 6.88
C ARG A 507 12.81 -19.79 6.78
N ARG A 508 13.50 -19.96 5.65
CA ARG A 508 14.85 -19.41 5.49
C ARG A 508 14.78 -17.89 5.36
N GLY A 509 14.87 -17.22 6.50
CA GLY A 509 15.19 -15.81 6.58
C GLY A 509 16.64 -15.54 6.22
N ILE A 510 17.08 -14.32 6.51
CA ILE A 510 18.47 -13.94 6.27
C ILE A 510 19.32 -14.61 7.37
N ALA A 511 20.15 -15.57 6.97
CA ALA A 511 21.11 -16.23 7.85
C ALA A 511 22.10 -15.21 8.41
N VAL A 512 22.16 -15.10 9.74
CA VAL A 512 23.02 -14.18 10.50
C VAL A 512 23.74 -14.91 11.62
N ASP A 513 24.86 -14.34 12.06
CA ASP A 513 25.66 -14.88 13.16
C ASP A 513 24.81 -15.12 14.42
N ALA A 514 24.79 -16.37 14.89
CA ALA A 514 23.86 -16.80 15.93
C ALA A 514 24.18 -16.21 17.31
N ALA A 515 25.43 -15.80 17.57
CA ALA A 515 25.81 -15.17 18.84
C ALA A 515 25.31 -13.71 18.88
N THR A 516 25.61 -12.94 17.82
CA THR A 516 25.21 -11.54 17.69
C THR A 516 23.69 -11.41 17.64
N ALA A 517 22.99 -12.27 16.88
CA ALA A 517 21.53 -12.25 16.80
C ALA A 517 20.84 -12.59 18.14
N ARG A 518 21.40 -13.52 18.93
CA ARG A 518 20.89 -13.83 20.28
C ARG A 518 21.09 -12.66 21.25
N ARG A 519 22.26 -12.01 21.20
CA ARG A 519 22.54 -10.81 22.01
C ARG A 519 21.58 -9.68 21.68
N TRP A 520 21.41 -9.39 20.39
CA TRP A 520 20.46 -8.39 19.89
C TRP A 520 19.01 -8.67 20.34
N ALA A 521 18.53 -9.91 20.18
CA ALA A 521 17.17 -10.30 20.58
C ALA A 521 16.96 -10.18 22.11
N SER A 522 17.98 -10.50 22.90
CA SER A 522 17.95 -10.33 24.36
C SER A 522 17.79 -8.85 24.74
N LEU A 523 18.59 -7.97 24.14
CA LEU A 523 18.53 -6.52 24.41
C LEU A 523 17.19 -5.92 23.96
N HIS A 524 16.68 -6.31 22.79
CA HIS A 524 15.35 -5.91 22.35
C HIS A 524 14.25 -6.35 23.33
N GLY A 525 14.40 -7.50 24.01
CA GLY A 525 13.49 -7.93 25.08
C GLY A 525 13.64 -7.13 26.37
N GLN A 526 14.87 -6.70 26.71
CA GLN A 526 15.15 -5.93 27.92
C GLN A 526 14.62 -4.49 27.85
N VAL A 527 14.58 -3.87 26.66
CA VAL A 527 14.02 -2.51 26.48
C VAL A 527 12.53 -2.42 26.89
N ASP A 528 11.81 -3.54 26.91
CA ASP A 528 10.43 -3.61 27.39
C ASP A 528 10.31 -3.68 28.92
N THR A 529 11.30 -4.26 29.60
CA THR A 529 11.29 -4.44 31.05
C THR A 529 12.00 -3.32 31.79
N THR A 530 12.92 -2.60 31.15
CA THR A 530 13.63 -1.46 31.75
C THR A 530 12.69 -0.27 31.92
N THR A 531 12.45 0.13 33.18
CA THR A 531 11.76 1.37 33.53
C THR A 531 12.66 2.58 33.28
N LEU A 532 12.69 3.05 32.03
CA LEU A 532 13.09 4.42 31.72
C LEU A 532 11.97 5.37 32.18
N GLY A 533 12.33 6.58 32.61
CA GLY A 533 11.37 7.59 33.06
C GLY A 533 10.31 7.94 32.00
N ARG A 534 9.26 8.64 32.41
CA ARG A 534 8.20 9.14 31.50
C ARG A 534 8.43 10.57 31.01
N ASP A 535 9.54 11.17 31.42
CA ASP A 535 10.03 12.46 30.96
C ASP A 535 10.51 12.40 29.50
N ASP A 536 10.54 13.56 28.85
CA ASP A 536 10.86 13.68 27.42
C ASP A 536 12.29 13.22 27.08
N GLU A 537 13.23 13.41 28.03
CA GLU A 537 14.61 12.94 27.91
C GLU A 537 14.67 11.40 27.87
N SER A 538 14.02 10.75 28.84
CA SER A 538 13.90 9.29 28.87
C SER A 538 13.20 8.72 27.63
N LEU A 539 12.18 9.43 27.09
CA LEU A 539 11.53 9.04 25.84
C LEU A 539 12.46 9.16 24.63
N MET A 540 13.31 10.20 24.58
CA MET A 540 14.27 10.36 23.50
C MET A 540 15.39 9.33 23.55
N ILE A 541 15.94 9.03 24.72
CA ILE A 541 16.92 7.95 24.90
C ILE A 541 16.30 6.61 24.46
N ARG A 542 15.04 6.35 24.83
CA ARG A 542 14.35 5.12 24.42
C ARG A 542 14.17 5.03 22.91
N LEU A 543 13.84 6.14 22.24
CA LEU A 543 13.76 6.17 20.79
C LEU A 543 15.12 5.88 20.13
N LEU A 544 16.20 6.47 20.66
CA LEU A 544 17.56 6.22 20.19
C LEU A 544 17.96 4.75 20.32
N VAL A 545 17.69 4.13 21.48
CA VAL A 545 17.98 2.71 21.71
C VAL A 545 17.23 1.81 20.73
N GLU A 546 15.93 2.05 20.52
CA GLU A 546 15.14 1.26 19.56
C GLU A 546 15.63 1.45 18.11
N ALA A 547 16.05 2.68 17.75
CA ALA A 547 16.61 2.97 16.44
C ALA A 547 17.98 2.30 16.21
N LYS A 548 18.87 2.30 17.21
CA LYS A 548 20.17 1.60 17.18
C LYS A 548 19.98 0.09 17.07
N LEU A 549 19.03 -0.50 17.80
CA LEU A 549 18.71 -1.92 17.64
C LEU A 549 18.27 -2.25 16.20
N ASN A 550 17.49 -1.38 15.55
CA ASN A 550 17.13 -1.57 14.14
C ASN A 550 18.31 -1.37 13.18
N GLN A 551 19.29 -0.55 13.53
CA GLN A 551 20.55 -0.42 12.79
C GLN A 551 21.39 -1.68 12.89
N VAL A 552 21.56 -2.24 14.10
CA VAL A 552 22.25 -3.52 14.30
C VAL A 552 21.63 -4.62 13.42
N ALA A 553 20.30 -4.70 13.37
CA ALA A 553 19.62 -5.65 12.49
C ALA A 553 19.97 -5.46 11.01
N ALA A 554 20.05 -4.21 10.54
CA ALA A 554 20.47 -3.90 9.18
C ALA A 554 21.94 -4.28 8.91
N LEU A 555 22.86 -3.98 9.84
CA LEU A 555 24.28 -4.36 9.76
C LEU A 555 24.47 -5.89 9.70
N MET A 556 23.71 -6.63 10.51
CA MET A 556 23.73 -8.10 10.49
C MET A 556 23.34 -8.65 9.11
N THR A 557 22.35 -8.04 8.42
CA THR A 557 21.98 -8.49 7.07
C THR A 557 23.05 -8.27 6.00
N GLN A 558 23.98 -7.34 6.25
CA GLN A 558 25.14 -7.11 5.38
C GLN A 558 26.39 -7.89 5.79
N ARG A 559 26.29 -8.74 6.80
CA ARG A 559 27.43 -9.48 7.39
C ARG A 559 28.53 -8.57 7.97
N ARG A 560 28.17 -7.35 8.41
CA ARG A 560 29.07 -6.41 9.11
C ARG A 560 29.03 -6.67 10.62
N VAL A 561 29.49 -7.85 11.05
CA VAL A 561 29.31 -8.37 12.41
C VAL A 561 30.10 -7.57 13.47
N ASP A 562 31.30 -7.10 13.13
CA ASP A 562 32.12 -6.32 14.07
C ASP A 562 31.48 -4.97 14.42
N GLU A 563 30.94 -4.29 13.41
CA GLU A 563 30.21 -3.03 13.57
C GLU A 563 28.89 -3.25 14.31
N ALA A 564 28.18 -4.34 14.01
CA ALA A 564 26.97 -4.72 14.73
C ALA A 564 27.26 -4.96 16.23
N ASN A 565 28.40 -5.55 16.58
CA ASN A 565 28.79 -5.76 17.98
C ASN A 565 29.19 -4.46 18.68
N ALA A 566 29.91 -3.55 18.01
CA ALA A 566 30.24 -2.24 18.56
C ALA A 566 28.96 -1.43 18.90
N GLU A 567 27.98 -1.43 18.00
CA GLU A 567 26.68 -0.77 18.24
C GLU A 567 25.88 -1.44 19.39
N LEU A 568 26.00 -2.76 19.56
CA LEU A 568 25.39 -3.46 20.71
C LEU A 568 26.04 -3.09 22.04
N ASP A 569 27.36 -2.88 22.06
CA ASP A 569 28.08 -2.40 23.26
C ASP A 569 27.58 -1.00 23.65
N GLU A 570 27.39 -0.10 22.67
CA GLU A 570 26.82 1.23 22.91
C GLU A 570 25.38 1.20 23.42
N VAL A 571 24.54 0.30 22.90
CA VAL A 571 23.16 0.11 23.40
C VAL A 571 23.15 -0.36 24.85
N GLU A 572 24.04 -1.29 25.22
CA GLU A 572 24.19 -1.74 26.61
C GLU A 572 24.63 -0.61 27.54
N ASP A 573 25.58 0.23 27.10
CA ASP A 573 26.02 1.41 27.85
C ASP A 573 24.89 2.43 28.03
N LEU A 574 24.09 2.69 26.99
CA LEU A 574 22.92 3.57 27.05
C LEU A 574 21.86 3.05 28.04
N LEU A 575 21.63 1.73 28.06
CA LEU A 575 20.70 1.08 28.99
C LEU A 575 21.23 1.05 30.44
N ALA A 576 22.55 0.96 30.62
CA ALA A 576 23.19 0.86 31.94
C ALA A 576 23.38 2.21 32.66
N GLY A 577 23.41 3.34 31.94
CA GLY A 577 23.77 4.62 32.56
C GLY A 577 23.38 5.92 31.86
N GLY A 578 22.54 5.89 30.82
CA GLY A 578 22.18 7.08 30.04
C GLY A 578 23.33 7.55 29.14
N VAL A 579 23.05 8.50 28.23
CA VAL A 579 24.01 9.02 27.24
C VAL A 579 25.26 9.53 27.95
N ARG A 580 26.30 8.70 28.01
CA ARG A 580 27.67 9.17 28.28
C ARG A 580 28.06 9.96 27.04
N GLY A 581 27.68 11.23 27.02
CA GLY A 581 28.38 12.20 26.19
C GLY A 581 29.84 12.04 26.56
N ASP A 582 30.65 11.63 25.60
CA ASP A 582 32.08 11.48 25.76
C ASP A 582 32.62 12.85 26.19
N ALA A 583 32.73 13.03 27.51
CA ALA A 583 33.20 14.24 28.17
C ALA A 583 34.72 14.43 27.96
N ALA A 584 35.27 13.79 26.92
CA ALA A 584 36.64 13.91 26.48
C ALA A 584 36.85 15.09 25.52
N ALA A 585 35.80 15.69 24.94
CA ALA A 585 35.94 16.79 23.98
C ALA A 585 34.98 17.99 24.18
N ALA A 586 34.23 18.07 25.28
CA ALA A 586 33.59 19.33 25.64
C ALA A 586 34.68 20.35 26.04
N PRO A 587 34.69 21.60 25.53
CA PRO A 587 35.58 22.63 26.03
C PRO A 587 35.28 22.78 27.52
N ARG A 588 36.21 22.30 28.36
CA ARG A 588 36.09 22.34 29.82
C ARG A 588 35.60 23.73 30.19
N SER A 589 34.40 23.81 30.77
CA SER A 589 33.86 25.05 31.33
C SER A 589 34.99 25.72 32.09
N ALA A 590 35.42 26.87 31.58
CA ALA A 590 36.56 27.58 32.10
C ALA A 590 36.35 27.81 33.61
N ARG A 591 37.16 27.16 34.45
CA ARG A 591 37.12 27.43 35.89
C ARG A 591 37.53 28.88 36.09
N SER A 592 36.74 29.62 36.87
CA SER A 592 37.11 30.97 37.29
C SER A 592 38.49 30.94 37.94
N ALA A 593 39.30 31.96 37.65
CA ALA A 593 40.61 32.09 38.26
C ALA A 593 40.50 32.05 39.80
N PRO A 594 41.39 31.33 40.51
CA PRO A 594 41.36 31.27 41.96
C PRO A 594 41.59 32.66 42.57
N GLY A 595 40.63 33.13 43.36
CA GLY A 595 40.59 34.48 43.94
C GLY A 595 39.17 34.92 44.29
N ALA A 596 39.02 35.91 45.17
CA ALA A 596 37.75 36.61 45.29
C ALA A 596 37.62 37.59 44.11
N ASP A 597 36.45 37.61 43.46
CA ASP A 597 36.16 38.55 42.37
C ASP A 597 36.36 40.00 42.84
N GLY A 598 37.00 40.82 42.01
CA GLY A 598 37.29 42.22 42.28
C GLY A 598 38.63 42.48 42.98
N GLU A 599 39.32 41.46 43.51
CA GLU A 599 40.65 41.63 44.09
C GLU A 599 41.68 42.08 43.05
N TRP A 600 41.62 41.49 41.85
CA TRP A 600 42.50 41.89 40.75
C TRP A 600 42.13 43.29 40.27
N ALA A 601 40.84 43.58 40.13
CA ALA A 601 40.37 44.88 39.69
C ALA A 601 40.77 46.02 40.64
N ALA A 602 40.68 45.80 41.95
CA ALA A 602 41.13 46.74 42.96
C ALA A 602 42.65 46.99 42.84
N SER A 603 43.44 45.92 42.79
CA SER A 603 44.91 45.99 42.67
C SER A 603 45.38 46.64 41.36
N TYR A 604 44.67 46.37 40.25
CA TYR A 604 44.93 46.96 38.95
C TYR A 604 44.58 48.46 38.91
N THR A 605 43.53 48.88 39.62
CA THR A 605 43.11 50.28 39.69
C THR A 605 44.04 51.11 40.58
N GLU A 606 44.57 50.51 41.66
CA GLU A 606 45.56 51.15 42.55
C GLU A 606 46.88 51.48 41.85
N ALA A 607 47.29 50.70 40.84
CA ALA A 607 48.48 50.94 40.02
C ALA A 607 48.47 52.29 39.25
N ARG A 608 47.33 53.02 39.23
CA ARG A 608 47.15 54.35 38.60
C ARG A 608 47.69 54.38 37.16
N ARG A 609 47.98 55.57 36.60
CA ARG A 609 48.43 55.78 35.21
C ARG A 609 49.84 55.25 34.91
N ASN A 610 50.46 54.45 35.79
CA ASN A 610 51.81 53.91 35.56
C ASN A 610 51.73 52.70 34.60
N PRO A 611 52.21 52.82 33.35
CA PRO A 611 52.08 51.75 32.36
C PRO A 611 52.86 50.48 32.73
N ALA A 612 54.02 50.62 33.41
CA ALA A 612 54.84 49.47 33.80
C ALA A 612 54.13 48.58 34.84
N GLU A 613 53.40 49.21 35.77
CA GLU A 613 52.63 48.48 36.80
C GLU A 613 51.38 47.82 36.22
N LYS A 614 50.69 48.48 35.27
CA LYS A 614 49.56 47.86 34.56
C LYS A 614 49.96 46.61 33.79
N THR A 615 51.09 46.66 33.07
CA THR A 615 51.64 45.50 32.35
C THR A 615 52.03 44.38 33.32
N LYS A 616 52.58 44.71 34.49
CA LYS A 616 52.86 43.74 35.55
C LYS A 616 51.58 43.04 36.02
N TRP A 617 50.50 43.77 36.28
CA TRP A 617 49.23 43.18 36.72
C TRP A 617 48.52 42.35 35.65
N LEU A 618 48.63 42.71 34.36
CA LEU A 618 48.19 41.84 33.26
C LEU A 618 49.04 40.56 33.15
N SER A 619 50.34 40.65 33.42
CA SER A 619 51.21 39.47 33.46
C SER A 619 50.88 38.53 34.64
N ILE A 620 50.44 39.09 35.77
CA ILE A 620 49.93 38.34 36.92
C ILE A 620 48.62 37.65 36.57
N LEU A 621 47.69 38.34 35.90
CA LEU A 621 46.44 37.76 35.40
C LEU A 621 46.70 36.57 34.46
N ARG A 622 47.68 36.73 33.55
CA ARG A 622 48.11 35.66 32.64
C ARG A 622 48.64 34.42 33.37
N ARG A 623 49.24 34.60 34.55
CA ARG A 623 49.82 33.52 35.37
C ARG A 623 48.82 32.93 36.38
N ARG A 624 47.72 33.62 36.69
CA ARG A 624 46.79 33.25 37.78
C ARG A 624 46.07 31.91 37.54
N GLY A 625 46.08 31.40 36.30
CA GLY A 625 45.39 30.15 35.93
C GLY A 625 43.87 30.32 35.99
N GLY A 626 43.13 29.50 35.24
CA GLY A 626 41.69 29.66 35.06
C GLY A 626 41.35 30.32 33.72
N GLY A 627 40.23 29.91 33.15
CA GLY A 627 39.79 30.32 31.82
C GLY A 627 38.67 31.36 31.83
N ASP A 628 38.21 31.80 33.02
CA ASP A 628 37.19 32.82 33.18
C ASP A 628 37.53 33.74 34.37
N LEU A 629 36.94 34.93 34.39
CA LEU A 629 37.08 35.92 35.47
C LEU A 629 35.75 36.09 36.20
N GLY A 630 35.80 36.61 37.42
CA GLY A 630 34.57 37.08 38.08
C GLY A 630 34.03 38.35 37.39
N PRO A 631 32.74 38.68 37.57
CA PRO A 631 32.11 39.81 36.89
C PRO A 631 32.85 41.14 37.01
N VAL A 632 33.33 41.48 38.21
CA VAL A 632 34.02 42.76 38.46
C VAL A 632 35.39 42.79 37.78
N ASP A 633 36.14 41.68 37.86
CA ASP A 633 37.43 41.56 37.18
C ASP A 633 37.29 41.52 35.65
N ALA A 634 36.25 40.85 35.13
CA ALA A 634 35.94 40.74 33.71
C ALA A 634 35.58 42.10 33.09
N GLU A 635 34.71 42.87 33.75
CA GLU A 635 34.29 44.19 33.28
C GLU A 635 35.51 45.12 33.09
N LEU A 636 36.38 45.19 34.10
CA LEU A 636 37.58 46.01 34.04
C LEU A 636 38.57 45.51 32.98
N PHE A 637 38.77 44.20 32.88
CA PHE A 637 39.69 43.60 31.93
C PHE A 637 39.26 43.85 30.49
N VAL A 638 37.99 43.60 30.15
CA VAL A 638 37.42 43.85 28.81
C VAL A 638 37.50 45.33 28.44
N ARG A 639 37.31 46.24 29.41
CA ARG A 639 37.48 47.67 29.19
C ARG A 639 38.90 48.01 28.70
N GLU A 640 39.92 47.37 29.26
CA GLU A 640 41.32 47.55 28.84
C GLU A 640 41.61 46.89 27.48
N VAL A 641 40.93 45.78 27.12
CA VAL A 641 40.99 45.16 25.79
C VAL A 641 40.55 46.14 24.69
N TYR A 642 39.41 46.82 24.90
CA TYR A 642 38.87 47.77 23.92
C TYR A 642 39.55 49.14 23.98
N ARG A 643 39.83 49.67 25.17
CA ARG A 643 40.16 51.09 25.39
C ARG A 643 41.40 51.35 26.22
N GLY A 644 42.19 50.33 26.54
CA GLY A 644 43.36 50.51 27.40
C GLY A 644 44.33 51.57 26.88
N SER A 645 45.13 52.12 27.77
CA SER A 645 46.18 53.08 27.41
C SER A 645 47.32 52.96 28.40
N PRO A 646 48.59 52.93 27.95
CA PRO A 646 49.10 53.05 26.57
C PRO A 646 48.88 51.81 25.66
N GLN A 647 49.31 51.87 24.40
CA GLN A 647 49.10 50.81 23.41
C GLN A 647 49.66 49.44 23.85
N GLU A 648 50.79 49.43 24.54
CA GLU A 648 51.40 48.21 25.09
C GLU A 648 50.46 47.44 26.02
N VAL A 649 49.69 48.15 26.86
CA VAL A 649 48.72 47.55 27.79
C VAL A 649 47.56 46.93 27.01
N ARG A 650 47.08 47.60 25.95
CA ARG A 650 46.01 47.07 25.08
C ARG A 650 46.42 45.81 24.35
N ASP A 651 47.60 45.82 23.73
CA ASP A 651 48.04 44.71 22.90
C ASP A 651 48.31 43.46 23.75
N LEU A 652 48.81 43.65 24.98
CA LEU A 652 48.91 42.57 25.96
C LEU A 652 47.52 42.06 26.40
N ALA A 653 46.57 42.95 26.70
CA ALA A 653 45.21 42.56 27.09
C ALA A 653 44.49 41.80 25.96
N ARG A 654 44.60 42.25 24.71
CA ARG A 654 44.05 41.59 23.51
C ARG A 654 44.64 40.21 23.27
N THR A 655 45.93 40.04 23.56
CA THR A 655 46.58 38.73 23.49
C THR A 655 46.03 37.80 24.57
N ILE A 656 45.91 38.29 25.80
CA ILE A 656 45.43 37.50 26.94
C ILE A 656 43.96 37.07 26.74
N VAL A 657 43.08 37.95 26.26
CA VAL A 657 41.65 37.61 26.07
C VAL A 657 41.48 36.51 25.01
N ALA A 658 42.24 36.55 23.91
CA ALA A 658 42.16 35.55 22.86
C ALA A 658 42.85 34.23 23.25
N ASP A 659 43.96 34.27 23.99
CA ASP A 659 44.73 33.07 24.31
C ASP A 659 44.19 32.31 25.54
N GLN A 660 43.69 33.03 26.55
CA GLN A 660 43.35 32.46 27.86
C GLN A 660 41.85 32.47 28.16
N PHE A 661 41.16 33.56 27.80
CA PHE A 661 39.76 33.78 28.19
C PHE A 661 38.76 33.59 27.04
N ALA A 662 39.18 32.95 25.93
CA ALA A 662 38.31 32.64 24.80
C ALA A 662 37.09 31.80 25.20
N HIS A 663 37.21 30.96 26.22
CA HIS A 663 36.17 30.06 26.71
C HIS A 663 35.53 30.53 28.02
N GLY A 664 35.84 31.75 28.47
CA GLY A 664 35.30 32.33 29.70
C GLY A 664 33.92 32.93 29.46
N ARG A 665 32.89 32.41 30.15
CA ARG A 665 31.50 32.87 30.00
C ARG A 665 31.35 34.33 30.41
N THR A 666 31.92 34.68 31.55
CA THR A 666 31.79 36.02 32.13
C THR A 666 32.52 37.04 31.25
N VAL A 667 33.72 36.68 30.77
CA VAL A 667 34.49 37.52 29.82
C VAL A 667 33.76 37.64 28.47
N ALA A 668 33.13 36.59 27.95
CA ALA A 668 32.38 36.64 26.69
C ALA A 668 31.17 37.57 26.76
N MET A 669 30.42 37.52 27.87
CA MET A 669 29.29 38.43 28.12
C MET A 669 29.77 39.88 28.19
N GLU A 670 30.84 40.16 28.93
CA GLU A 670 31.42 41.51 29.00
C GLU A 670 31.95 42.01 27.65
N MET A 671 32.58 41.13 26.86
CA MET A 671 33.04 41.46 25.51
C MET A 671 31.88 41.88 24.60
N LEU A 672 30.71 41.24 24.73
CA LEU A 672 29.49 41.58 24.01
C LEU A 672 28.85 42.88 24.54
N ASP A 673 28.75 43.04 25.86
CA ASP A 673 28.10 44.19 26.50
C ASP A 673 28.86 45.50 26.26
N GLN A 674 30.19 45.46 26.25
CA GLN A 674 31.02 46.64 26.03
C GLN A 674 31.28 46.94 24.54
N PHE A 675 30.98 46.00 23.63
CA PHE A 675 31.21 46.13 22.18
C PHE A 675 30.57 47.37 21.52
N PRO A 676 29.32 47.80 21.84
CA PRO A 676 28.71 48.99 21.23
C PRO A 676 29.57 50.26 21.37
N SER A 677 30.45 50.24 22.36
CA SER A 677 31.27 51.35 22.79
C SER A 677 32.76 51.19 22.38
N SER A 678 33.06 50.14 21.59
CA SER A 678 34.38 49.80 21.07
C SER A 678 34.81 50.67 19.89
N PRO A 679 36.10 51.06 19.78
CA PRO A 679 36.61 51.78 18.62
C PRO A 679 36.69 50.87 17.39
N ARG A 680 36.35 51.43 16.23
CA ARG A 680 36.37 50.72 14.93
C ARG A 680 37.79 50.74 14.36
N ASN A 681 38.56 49.68 14.56
CA ASN A 681 39.91 49.54 14.00
C ASN A 681 40.22 48.08 13.64
N GLU A 682 41.21 47.89 12.78
CA GLU A 682 41.57 46.57 12.25
C GLU A 682 42.14 45.64 13.33
N ALA A 683 42.91 46.18 14.28
CA ALA A 683 43.49 45.41 15.38
C ALA A 683 42.41 44.75 16.27
N ILE A 684 41.30 45.44 16.52
CA ILE A 684 40.14 44.89 17.24
C ILE A 684 39.42 43.85 16.38
N SER A 685 39.28 44.09 15.07
CA SER A 685 38.70 43.09 14.16
C SER A 685 39.47 41.77 14.20
N VAL A 686 40.81 41.83 14.09
CA VAL A 686 41.69 40.66 14.19
C VAL A 686 41.58 39.98 15.55
N THR A 687 41.53 40.75 16.65
CA THR A 687 41.37 40.19 18.00
C THR A 687 40.03 39.47 18.15
N LEU A 688 38.93 40.05 17.66
CA LEU A 688 37.58 39.48 17.74
C LEU A 688 37.41 38.26 16.84
N GLN A 689 38.04 38.27 15.66
CA GLN A 689 38.12 37.09 14.79
C GLN A 689 38.89 35.95 15.46
N ARG A 690 40.01 36.25 16.13
CA ARG A 690 40.77 35.25 16.89
C ARG A 690 40.01 34.75 18.12
N TYR A 691 39.24 35.62 18.78
CA TYR A 691 38.45 35.30 19.96
C TYR A 691 37.22 34.43 19.65
N THR A 692 36.49 34.75 18.58
CA THR A 692 35.26 34.04 18.17
C THR A 692 35.51 32.88 17.21
N GLY A 693 36.68 32.83 16.56
CA GLY A 693 36.97 31.86 15.49
C GLY A 693 36.26 32.15 14.16
N THR A 694 35.49 33.25 14.05
CA THR A 694 34.72 33.60 12.86
C THR A 694 35.44 34.63 11.99
N VAL A 695 35.36 34.47 10.66
CA VAL A 695 35.94 35.44 9.73
C VAL A 695 35.05 36.69 9.67
N LEU A 696 35.58 37.81 10.14
CA LEU A 696 34.88 39.10 10.16
C LEU A 696 35.23 39.93 8.92
N PRO A 697 34.32 40.81 8.45
CA PRO A 697 34.61 41.73 7.36
C PRO A 697 35.65 42.77 7.79
N LEU A 698 36.23 43.50 6.83
CA LEU A 698 37.17 44.59 7.13
C LEU A 698 36.54 45.64 8.04
N ALA A 699 37.32 46.22 8.95
CA ALA A 699 36.79 47.19 9.91
C ALA A 699 36.14 48.40 9.22
N ALA A 700 36.52 48.75 7.98
CA ALA A 700 35.92 49.82 7.19
C ALA A 700 34.53 49.51 6.60
N SER A 701 34.08 48.25 6.59
CA SER A 701 32.79 47.82 6.02
C SER A 701 31.59 48.18 6.91
N GLU A 702 30.53 48.75 6.33
CA GLU A 702 29.29 49.09 7.06
C GLU A 702 28.66 47.89 7.78
N ALA A 703 28.85 46.68 7.25
CA ALA A 703 28.35 45.44 7.84
C ALA A 703 29.15 44.98 9.09
N TRP A 704 30.33 45.56 9.35
CA TRP A 704 31.24 45.13 10.42
C TRP A 704 30.56 45.08 11.78
N ARG A 705 29.88 46.15 12.18
CA ARG A 705 29.23 46.20 13.51
C ARG A 705 28.16 45.13 13.68
N ALA A 706 27.37 44.86 12.64
CA ALA A 706 26.29 43.88 12.71
C ALA A 706 26.84 42.45 12.77
N GLN A 707 27.80 42.12 11.89
CA GLN A 707 28.39 40.77 11.82
C GLN A 707 29.27 40.46 13.03
N THR A 708 30.05 41.42 13.52
CA THR A 708 30.85 41.24 14.74
C THR A 708 29.99 41.05 15.97
N ARG A 709 28.86 41.78 16.08
CA ARG A 709 27.91 41.57 17.18
C ARG A 709 27.25 40.21 17.09
N LEU A 710 26.87 39.76 15.90
CA LEU A 710 26.33 38.41 15.68
C LEU A 710 27.34 37.34 16.12
N ALA A 711 28.58 37.43 15.65
CA ALA A 711 29.65 36.49 16.03
C ALA A 711 29.91 36.47 17.54
N LEU A 712 29.94 37.63 18.21
CA LEU A 712 30.08 37.70 19.66
C LEU A 712 28.86 37.12 20.39
N THR A 713 27.65 37.29 19.84
CA THR A 713 26.42 36.73 20.40
C THR A 713 26.39 35.22 20.26
N GLU A 714 26.72 34.68 19.09
CA GLU A 714 26.83 33.24 18.83
C GLU A 714 27.90 32.60 19.72
N HIS A 715 29.05 33.26 19.87
CA HIS A 715 30.12 32.82 20.76
C HIS A 715 29.68 32.80 22.23
N ALA A 716 29.05 33.88 22.73
CA ALA A 716 28.56 33.95 24.10
C ALA A 716 27.44 32.92 24.37
N LEU A 717 26.53 32.72 23.41
CA LEU A 717 25.49 31.69 23.49
C LEU A 717 26.08 30.28 23.52
N GLY A 718 27.11 30.01 22.71
CA GLY A 718 27.84 28.74 22.74
C GLY A 718 28.45 28.43 24.11
N LEU A 719 28.92 29.45 24.83
CA LEU A 719 29.48 29.31 26.19
C LEU A 719 28.41 29.27 27.30
N LEU A 720 27.19 29.78 27.04
CA LEU A 720 26.07 29.72 27.97
C LEU A 720 25.37 28.35 27.98
N GLN A 721 25.52 27.55 26.91
CA GLN A 721 25.01 26.19 26.85
C GLN A 721 25.87 25.21 27.67
N VAL A 722 25.73 25.30 29.01
CA VAL A 722 26.44 24.43 29.98
C VAL A 722 25.80 23.03 30.15
N ALA A 723 24.76 22.73 29.40
CA ALA A 723 24.38 21.36 29.11
C ALA A 723 23.87 21.35 27.69
N VAL A 724 24.51 20.61 26.78
CA VAL A 724 23.76 20.17 25.60
C VAL A 724 22.59 19.38 26.19
N PRO A 725 21.33 19.80 26.00
CA PRO A 725 20.20 19.02 26.46
C PRO A 725 20.42 17.60 25.96
N VAL A 726 20.26 16.59 26.83
CA VAL A 726 20.41 15.19 26.42
C VAL A 726 19.54 14.87 25.20
N VAL A 727 18.45 15.62 25.02
CA VAL A 727 17.60 15.66 23.81
C VAL A 727 18.35 16.06 22.53
N ASP A 728 19.19 17.10 22.56
CA ASP A 728 19.93 17.58 21.38
C ASP A 728 21.06 16.60 21.00
N VAL A 729 21.75 16.02 22.00
CA VAL A 729 22.70 14.92 21.77
C VAL A 729 21.97 13.73 21.14
N ALA A 730 20.87 13.28 21.76
CA ALA A 730 20.08 12.16 21.23
C ALA A 730 19.51 12.44 19.84
N ALA A 731 19.15 13.69 19.52
CA ALA A 731 18.69 14.07 18.18
C ALA A 731 19.82 14.04 17.14
N GLY A 732 21.04 14.47 17.53
CA GLY A 732 22.25 14.35 16.73
C GLY A 732 22.61 12.90 16.43
N GLU A 733 22.55 12.03 17.45
CA GLU A 733 22.77 10.59 17.33
C GLU A 733 21.71 9.93 16.44
N LEU A 734 20.42 10.23 16.64
CA LEU A 734 19.34 9.72 15.79
C LEU A 734 19.54 10.10 14.32
N ARG A 735 20.01 11.32 14.05
CA ARG A 735 20.35 11.74 12.68
C ARG A 735 21.44 10.84 12.08
N SER A 736 22.48 10.49 12.85
CA SER A 736 23.54 9.57 12.39
C SER A 736 22.97 8.18 12.12
N VAL A 737 22.27 7.60 13.10
CA VAL A 737 21.65 6.27 13.02
C VAL A 737 20.75 6.13 11.78
N TYR A 738 19.89 7.12 11.51
CA TYR A 738 19.01 7.08 10.34
C TYR A 738 19.76 7.26 9.01
N GLY A 739 20.78 8.12 8.99
CA GLY A 739 21.66 8.29 7.82
C GLY A 739 22.40 7.01 7.48
N GLU A 740 23.06 6.40 8.47
CA GLU A 740 23.80 5.15 8.32
C GLU A 740 22.89 3.99 7.90
N ARG A 741 21.67 3.89 8.46
CA ARG A 741 20.68 2.91 8.00
C ARG A 741 20.31 3.10 6.52
N ALA A 742 20.21 4.35 6.05
CA ALA A 742 19.93 4.63 4.64
C ALA A 742 21.12 4.25 3.74
N GLU A 743 22.36 4.50 4.19
CA GLU A 743 23.59 4.11 3.48
C GLU A 743 23.75 2.60 3.37
N ILE A 744 23.50 1.88 4.48
CA ILE A 744 23.46 0.42 4.51
C ILE A 744 22.48 -0.04 3.42
N LEU A 745 21.24 0.44 3.43
CA LEU A 745 20.24 -0.04 2.47
C LEU A 745 20.52 0.31 1.00
N SER A 746 21.08 1.49 0.72
CA SER A 746 21.35 1.95 -0.65
C SER A 746 22.69 1.47 -1.20
N ASN A 747 23.60 0.97 -0.35
CA ASN A 747 25.01 0.72 -0.66
C ASN A 747 25.71 1.95 -1.30
N ALA A 748 25.24 3.15 -0.99
CA ALA A 748 25.79 4.41 -1.48
C ALA A 748 25.99 5.38 -0.30
N PRO A 749 27.15 6.08 -0.21
CA PRO A 749 27.40 7.02 0.87
C PRO A 749 26.46 8.22 0.74
N VAL A 750 25.79 8.58 1.84
CA VAL A 750 25.00 9.80 1.97
C VAL A 750 25.92 10.84 2.61
N PRO A 751 26.28 11.93 1.92
CA PRO A 751 27.21 12.90 2.48
C PRO A 751 26.71 13.41 3.85
N ALA A 752 27.46 13.18 4.92
CA ALA A 752 27.06 13.56 6.29
C ALA A 752 26.77 15.07 6.44
N MET A 753 27.32 15.90 5.54
CA MET A 753 27.06 17.35 5.43
C MET A 753 25.71 17.71 4.77
N ALA A 754 25.04 16.77 4.11
CA ALA A 754 23.75 16.98 3.45
C ALA A 754 22.56 16.90 4.43
N LEU A 755 22.71 16.13 5.52
CA LEU A 755 21.65 15.92 6.52
C LEU A 755 21.82 16.89 7.69
N ARG A 756 20.92 17.85 7.83
CA ARG A 756 20.95 18.86 8.92
C ARG A 756 20.11 18.44 10.11
N THR A 757 19.11 17.58 9.91
CA THR A 757 18.14 17.22 10.95
C THR A 757 17.80 15.72 10.92
N PRO A 758 17.36 15.12 12.04
CA PRO A 758 16.92 13.71 12.06
C PRO A 758 15.71 13.46 11.16
N GLN A 759 14.85 14.48 10.95
CA GLN A 759 13.69 14.38 10.06
C GLN A 759 14.11 14.20 8.60
N GLU A 760 15.13 14.93 8.15
CA GLU A 760 15.71 14.75 6.81
C GLU A 760 16.30 13.34 6.66
N ALA A 761 17.03 12.86 7.67
CA ALA A 761 17.61 11.51 7.66
C ALA A 761 16.53 10.41 7.54
N ILE A 762 15.39 10.57 8.22
CA ILE A 762 14.26 9.63 8.10
C ILE A 762 13.65 9.64 6.70
N VAL A 763 13.55 10.80 6.04
CA VAL A 763 13.05 10.89 4.65
C VAL A 763 13.95 10.08 3.72
N HIS A 764 15.27 10.26 3.82
CA HIS A 764 16.23 9.49 3.04
C HIS A 764 16.15 7.99 3.32
N LEU A 765 15.95 7.61 4.59
CA LEU A 765 15.72 6.21 4.95
C LEU A 765 14.43 5.65 4.33
N ALA A 766 13.35 6.43 4.32
CA ALA A 766 12.08 6.05 3.70
C ALA A 766 12.21 5.87 2.18
N ASP A 767 12.98 6.74 1.53
CA ASP A 767 13.28 6.63 0.09
C ASP A 767 14.13 5.39 -0.21
N ALA A 768 15.20 5.15 0.57
CA ALA A 768 16.04 3.96 0.42
C ALA A 768 15.23 2.65 0.56
N TRP A 769 14.31 2.59 1.54
CA TRP A 769 13.39 1.47 1.68
C TRP A 769 12.41 1.37 0.51
N ARG A 770 11.90 2.49 0.00
CA ARG A 770 10.97 2.50 -1.13
C ARG A 770 11.64 1.96 -2.40
N ASP A 771 12.88 2.34 -2.64
CA ASP A 771 13.70 1.84 -3.75
C ASP A 771 13.97 0.34 -3.59
N ARG A 772 14.32 -0.10 -2.37
CA ARG A 772 14.48 -1.53 -2.05
C ARG A 772 13.21 -2.32 -2.38
N VAL A 773 12.03 -1.80 -2.07
CA VAL A 773 10.76 -2.46 -2.37
C VAL A 773 10.53 -2.61 -3.88
N GLN A 774 10.97 -1.67 -4.73
CA GLN A 774 10.87 -1.80 -6.20
C GLN A 774 11.66 -3.00 -6.73
N LEU A 775 12.75 -3.34 -6.06
CA LEU A 775 13.65 -4.41 -6.46
C LEU A 775 13.20 -5.78 -5.95
N VAL A 776 12.14 -5.85 -5.14
CA VAL A 776 11.70 -7.08 -4.48
C VAL A 776 10.47 -7.64 -5.18
N ILE A 777 10.60 -8.84 -5.76
CA ILE A 777 9.52 -9.58 -6.40
C ILE A 777 8.78 -10.41 -5.34
N ALA A 778 7.54 -10.04 -5.02
CA ALA A 778 6.73 -10.78 -4.07
C ALA A 778 6.12 -12.05 -4.70
N ARG A 779 6.33 -13.21 -4.08
CA ARG A 779 5.78 -14.50 -4.53
C ARG A 779 4.35 -14.77 -4.04
N ARG A 780 3.85 -13.98 -3.08
CA ARG A 780 2.46 -14.00 -2.54
C ARG A 780 1.94 -12.57 -2.39
N PRO A 781 0.61 -12.36 -2.24
CA PRO A 781 0.08 -11.03 -2.03
C PRO A 781 0.64 -10.42 -0.75
N THR A 782 1.30 -9.27 -0.87
CA THR A 782 1.85 -8.52 0.25
C THR A 782 0.74 -7.76 1.00
N PRO A 783 1.02 -7.17 2.18
CA PRO A 783 0.03 -6.40 2.94
C PRO A 783 -0.63 -5.25 2.17
N THR A 784 0.05 -4.70 1.16
CA THR A 784 -0.44 -3.68 0.23
C THR A 784 0.44 -3.69 -1.02
N ASP A 785 -0.11 -3.22 -2.13
CA ASP A 785 0.62 -2.99 -3.38
C ASP A 785 1.53 -1.76 -3.32
N LEU A 786 2.46 -1.65 -4.27
CA LEU A 786 3.38 -0.52 -4.42
C LEU A 786 2.65 0.84 -4.52
N PRO A 787 1.64 1.01 -5.40
CA PRO A 787 0.85 2.25 -5.43
C PRO A 787 0.12 2.54 -4.11
N GLY A 788 -0.28 1.49 -3.38
CA GLY A 788 -0.87 1.62 -2.05
C GLY A 788 0.10 2.17 -1.01
N LEU A 789 1.37 1.73 -1.01
CA LEU A 789 2.43 2.30 -0.16
C LEU A 789 2.61 3.79 -0.44
N ASP A 790 2.73 4.17 -1.72
CA ASP A 790 2.93 5.57 -2.14
C ASP A 790 1.73 6.45 -1.73
N ARG A 791 0.51 5.95 -1.95
CA ARG A 791 -0.71 6.65 -1.54
C ARG A 791 -0.79 6.82 -0.02
N ARG A 792 -0.40 5.81 0.76
CA ARG A 792 -0.38 5.90 2.23
C ARG A 792 0.64 6.92 2.71
N ARG A 793 1.86 6.90 2.18
CA ARG A 793 2.91 7.89 2.50
C ARG A 793 2.45 9.31 2.22
N LEU A 794 1.93 9.57 1.02
CA LEU A 794 1.39 10.89 0.64
C LEU A 794 0.22 11.32 1.53
N THR A 795 -0.68 10.40 1.86
CA THR A 795 -1.84 10.70 2.72
C THR A 795 -1.40 11.07 4.14
N ARG A 796 -0.47 10.31 4.74
CA ARG A 796 0.06 10.62 6.08
C ARG A 796 0.86 11.93 6.08
N GLY A 797 1.67 12.17 5.05
CA GLY A 797 2.42 13.41 4.89
C GLY A 797 1.52 14.66 4.81
N ARG A 798 0.34 14.55 4.18
CA ARG A 798 -0.66 15.62 4.11
C ARG A 798 -1.42 15.86 5.41
N LEU A 799 -1.60 14.81 6.22
CA LEU A 799 -2.27 14.91 7.52
C LEU A 799 -1.35 15.42 8.63
N ALA A 800 -0.03 15.28 8.45
CA ALA A 800 0.97 15.80 9.37
C ALA A 800 1.10 17.32 9.28
N THR A 801 0.77 18.02 10.35
CA THR A 801 0.83 19.49 10.44
C THR A 801 2.18 20.03 10.90
N ASP A 802 2.94 19.23 11.65
CA ASP A 802 4.19 19.62 12.31
C ASP A 802 5.38 18.75 11.82
N PRO A 803 6.64 19.26 11.79
CA PRO A 803 7.80 18.47 11.34
C PRO A 803 7.99 17.17 12.11
N LEU A 804 7.68 17.13 13.42
CA LEU A 804 7.79 15.90 14.20
C LEU A 804 6.72 14.88 13.81
N GLN A 805 5.50 15.32 13.52
CA GLN A 805 4.43 14.46 13.00
C GLN A 805 4.76 13.93 11.60
N ARG A 806 5.43 14.75 10.78
CA ARG A 806 5.88 14.35 9.44
C ARG A 806 6.97 13.28 9.53
N ALA A 807 7.92 13.45 10.44
CA ALA A 807 8.94 12.43 10.71
C ALA A 807 8.32 11.09 11.13
N VAL A 808 7.31 11.11 12.01
CA VAL A 808 6.57 9.89 12.36
C VAL A 808 5.83 9.30 11.15
N ALA A 809 5.24 10.13 10.28
CA ALA A 809 4.60 9.65 9.06
C ALA A 809 5.57 8.94 8.10
N ASP A 810 6.80 9.45 7.99
CA ASP A 810 7.86 8.82 7.19
C ASP A 810 8.40 7.55 7.86
N LEU A 811 8.57 7.51 9.19
CA LEU A 811 8.87 6.26 9.92
C LEU A 811 7.79 5.19 9.72
N LEU A 812 6.51 5.57 9.65
CA LEU A 812 5.45 4.62 9.32
C LEU A 812 5.51 4.11 7.89
N SER A 813 6.06 4.92 6.97
CA SER A 813 6.30 4.50 5.60
C SER A 813 7.47 3.50 5.53
N VAL A 814 8.54 3.73 6.30
CA VAL A 814 9.62 2.75 6.51
C VAL A 814 9.07 1.43 7.06
N LEU A 815 8.18 1.49 8.07
CA LEU A 815 7.58 0.30 8.67
C LEU A 815 6.74 -0.49 7.64
N ASP A 816 5.93 0.19 6.84
CA ASP A 816 5.11 -0.46 5.79
C ASP A 816 6.00 -1.10 4.71
N CYS A 817 7.07 -0.41 4.28
CA CYS A 817 8.05 -0.94 3.32
C CYS A 817 8.79 -2.16 3.87
N LEU A 818 9.26 -2.11 5.12
CA LEU A 818 9.91 -3.25 5.76
C LEU A 818 8.95 -4.45 5.87
N ALA A 819 7.69 -4.22 6.25
CA ALA A 819 6.69 -5.29 6.30
C ALA A 819 6.44 -5.91 4.92
N TYR A 820 6.37 -5.08 3.87
CA TYR A 820 6.28 -5.57 2.50
C TYR A 820 7.46 -6.46 2.16
N VAL A 821 8.69 -6.00 2.40
CA VAL A 821 9.91 -6.74 2.06
C VAL A 821 9.97 -8.05 2.85
N THR A 822 9.66 -8.04 4.15
CA THR A 822 9.62 -9.26 4.98
C THR A 822 8.63 -10.28 4.43
N VAL A 823 7.42 -9.87 4.01
CA VAL A 823 6.43 -10.79 3.44
C VAL A 823 6.82 -11.27 2.04
N ALA A 824 7.45 -10.39 1.25
CA ALA A 824 7.90 -10.76 -0.08
C ALA A 824 9.07 -11.76 -0.03
N GLU A 825 10.00 -11.60 0.92
CA GLU A 825 11.11 -12.53 1.16
C GLU A 825 10.67 -13.81 1.88
N GLN A 826 9.75 -13.71 2.85
CA GLN A 826 9.21 -14.83 3.63
C GLN A 826 7.66 -14.86 3.61
N PRO A 827 7.05 -15.39 2.54
CA PRO A 827 5.60 -15.39 2.38
C PRO A 827 4.81 -16.10 3.50
N GLY A 828 5.43 -17.09 4.15
CA GLY A 828 4.84 -17.81 5.28
C GLY A 828 4.64 -16.97 6.54
N ARG A 829 5.31 -15.81 6.66
CA ARG A 829 5.22 -14.88 7.81
C ARG A 829 4.17 -13.78 7.64
N ARG A 830 3.33 -13.84 6.60
CA ARG A 830 2.35 -12.79 6.27
C ARG A 830 1.43 -12.44 7.43
N GLU A 831 0.83 -13.44 8.08
CA GLU A 831 -0.11 -13.20 9.19
C GLU A 831 0.60 -12.56 10.39
N GLU A 832 1.82 -13.02 10.71
CA GLU A 832 2.64 -12.47 11.77
C GLU A 832 3.04 -11.01 11.48
N ALA A 833 3.42 -10.69 10.24
CA ALA A 833 3.74 -9.33 9.83
C ALA A 833 2.51 -8.39 9.90
N LEU A 834 1.34 -8.87 9.48
CA LEU A 834 0.08 -8.13 9.61
C LEU A 834 -0.30 -7.90 11.07
N ALA A 835 -0.07 -8.90 11.94
CA ALA A 835 -0.29 -8.77 13.37
C ALA A 835 0.64 -7.71 14.00
N VAL A 836 1.91 -7.63 13.56
CA VAL A 836 2.84 -6.58 13.99
C VAL A 836 2.37 -5.19 13.56
N LEU A 837 1.90 -5.03 12.32
CA LEU A 837 1.34 -3.76 11.83
C LEU A 837 0.09 -3.33 12.61
N ALA A 838 -0.82 -4.27 12.87
CA ALA A 838 -2.05 -4.03 13.64
C ALA A 838 -1.74 -3.65 15.10
N GLU A 839 -0.79 -4.35 15.74
CA GLU A 839 -0.31 -4.05 17.09
C GLU A 839 0.29 -2.65 17.16
N SER A 840 1.15 -2.30 16.22
CA SER A 840 1.79 -0.99 16.15
C SER A 840 0.74 0.12 15.99
N ALA A 841 -0.27 -0.10 15.14
CA ALA A 841 -1.39 0.83 15.00
C ALA A 841 -2.18 1.01 16.29
N ARG A 842 -2.43 -0.07 17.05
CA ARG A 842 -3.10 0.00 18.36
C ARG A 842 -2.27 0.77 19.38
N ARG A 843 -0.97 0.48 19.50
CA ARG A 843 -0.06 1.18 20.43
C ARG A 843 0.04 2.68 20.13
N ARG A 844 0.11 3.07 18.86
CA ARG A 844 0.13 4.49 18.47
C ARG A 844 -1.16 5.23 18.81
N ARG A 845 -2.33 4.58 18.70
CA ARG A 845 -3.60 5.18 19.14
C ARG A 845 -3.67 5.41 20.64
N MET A 846 -2.96 4.60 21.42
CA MET A 846 -2.88 4.71 22.88
C MET A 846 -1.74 5.63 23.34
N ALA A 847 -0.85 6.04 22.43
CA ALA A 847 0.29 6.89 22.78
C ALA A 847 -0.17 8.32 23.05
N THR A 848 0.23 8.86 24.20
CA THR A 848 -0.07 10.23 24.64
C THR A 848 0.86 11.27 24.03
N HIS A 849 2.01 10.87 23.48
CA HIS A 849 3.04 11.75 22.93
C HIS A 849 3.50 11.31 21.54
N VAL A 850 3.96 12.24 20.69
CA VAL A 850 4.43 11.94 19.32
C VAL A 850 5.71 11.10 19.33
N ILE A 851 6.63 11.34 20.27
CA ILE A 851 7.83 10.50 20.45
C ILE A 851 7.43 9.07 20.82
N ALA A 852 6.39 8.89 21.64
CA ALA A 852 5.88 7.55 21.95
C ALA A 852 5.27 6.84 20.72
N GLN A 853 4.73 7.59 19.76
CA GLN A 853 4.32 7.02 18.47
C GLN A 853 5.51 6.60 17.61
N ALA A 854 6.62 7.37 17.63
CA ALA A 854 7.87 7.01 16.96
C ALA A 854 8.49 5.73 17.56
N ILE A 855 8.55 5.63 18.89
CA ILE A 855 9.01 4.42 19.61
C ILE A 855 8.17 3.22 19.21
N ALA A 856 6.85 3.36 19.14
CA ALA A 856 5.96 2.27 18.72
C ALA A 856 6.17 1.84 17.26
N ALA A 857 6.68 2.73 16.40
CA ALA A 857 7.04 2.41 15.02
C ALA A 857 8.39 1.68 14.96
N GLU A 858 9.45 2.21 15.59
CA GLU A 858 10.77 1.54 15.64
C GLU A 858 10.69 0.15 16.25
N ARG A 859 9.95 0.00 17.35
CA ARG A 859 9.74 -1.31 17.97
C ARG A 859 9.04 -2.31 17.03
N ALA A 860 8.08 -1.83 16.25
CA ALA A 860 7.41 -2.67 15.28
C ALA A 860 8.37 -3.09 14.15
N MET A 861 9.28 -2.21 13.74
CA MET A 861 10.36 -2.58 12.81
C MET A 861 11.27 -3.65 13.42
N GLY A 862 11.65 -3.53 14.69
CA GLY A 862 12.46 -4.54 15.38
C GLY A 862 11.78 -5.91 15.45
N ARG A 863 10.46 -5.94 15.67
CA ARG A 863 9.67 -7.17 15.57
C ARG A 863 9.62 -7.76 14.16
N LEU A 864 9.56 -6.92 13.12
CA LEU A 864 9.65 -7.42 11.74
C LEU A 864 11.05 -7.95 11.42
N TRP A 865 12.10 -7.36 11.99
CA TRP A 865 13.46 -7.90 11.90
C TRP A 865 13.58 -9.27 12.57
N LEU A 866 12.97 -9.48 13.74
CA LEU A 866 12.91 -10.79 14.39
C LEU A 866 12.25 -11.87 13.51
N LEU A 867 11.24 -11.49 12.72
CA LEU A 867 10.64 -12.40 11.73
C LEU A 867 11.57 -12.65 10.54
N ARG A 868 12.34 -11.62 10.15
CA ARG A 868 13.16 -11.61 8.93
C ARG A 868 14.51 -12.34 9.08
N LEU A 869 15.09 -12.37 10.27
CA LEU A 869 16.40 -12.97 10.56
C LEU A 869 16.29 -14.45 10.94
N THR A 870 17.23 -15.27 10.49
CA THR A 870 17.40 -16.67 10.92
C THR A 870 18.81 -16.92 11.42
N LEU A 871 18.95 -17.74 12.47
CA LEU A 871 20.24 -18.08 13.05
C LEU A 871 21.01 -19.03 12.12
N ASP A 872 22.25 -18.68 11.79
CA ASP A 872 23.19 -19.60 11.14
C ASP A 872 23.96 -20.34 12.25
N ASP A 873 23.42 -21.49 12.68
CA ASP A 873 24.18 -22.42 13.52
C ASP A 873 25.19 -23.08 12.58
N GLY A 874 26.47 -22.69 12.64
CA GLY A 874 27.54 -23.07 11.71
C GLY A 874 27.89 -24.57 11.58
N SER A 875 26.93 -25.48 11.68
CA SER A 875 27.07 -26.94 11.52
C SER A 875 27.10 -27.42 10.07
N GLY A 876 27.34 -26.54 9.09
CA GLY A 876 27.42 -26.87 7.67
C GLY A 876 28.83 -27.09 7.11
N ALA A 877 29.86 -27.13 7.96
CA ALA A 877 31.24 -27.44 7.55
C ALA A 877 31.74 -28.70 8.27
N SER A 878 31.36 -29.87 7.73
CA SER A 878 32.07 -31.15 7.91
C SER A 878 31.94 -31.99 6.65
#